data_AF-A0A1Y2QG53-F1
#
_entry.id   AF-A0A1Y2QG53-F1
#
_cell.length_a   1.000
_cell.length_b   1.000
_cell.length_c   1.000
_cell.angle_alpha   90.00
_cell.angle_beta   90.00
_cell.angle_gamma   90.00
#
_symmetry.space_group_name_H-M   'P 1'
#
loop_
_entity.id
_entity.type
_entity.pdbx_description
1 polymer ?
#
loop_
_entity_poly.entity_id
_entity_poly.type
_entity_poly.pdbx_seq_one_letter_code
_entity_poly.pdbx_strand_id
1 'polypeptide(L)'
;MGLIVRLAALVLLLGAAAAPGERWVTAWATSQMIPGNNALPTEDLRDATLRQVVRIQIAGTRLRVRFTNAYGTQPLRLGAATIARAADPASPRIDAASLVALRFGGAKSVTIPAGADYWSDPVTLPVQAGADLAITLYLPDAPAQQTGHPGARATSYHLHGDHVGDPDLPGAGKVDRWVQIGAIETVSAKASAVVVLGDSITDGYGVPANSNQRWTDALRLRLRATPALADMAVLNAGIGGNRLLNDGLGPNALARFDREVLGYPGVTHLVILEGVNDLGTLTRDAPATPDAHAALVEGMIGAYRQMVARARARGIKAIGATITPYGGSAYYHPDAQNEADRAAVNAWIRTPGNFDGVIDLDAALRDPAAPTRLRKEYDNDGLHPSLAGYRAMADAVPLSLLSGRVKDAGRVAPAPAAPAPTIAFTFDDLPAHASLPEGQSRVGIAEQVIAALKAGGVPAIGFLNGVQLEREPASAPVLGKWRAAGLALGNHGWSHANLDQLSDAQFLRELEKNEPILAASMGAADWRWFRYPFLSEAAADPARRARIRQLLAERGYKVATVTMDFSDWAYNDAYARCVARGDDDAILKMERAWLGTASVQADRARTMSHALYGRDIPYVLLLHLGAFDARMMPQLIALYREKGYRFASIEAASSDPYYAPELNPALPPQPQGLNGAMAAKGLAEPQAPALLPLETMCR
;
A
#
# COMPACT_ATOMS: atom_id res chain seq x y z
N MET A 1 37.79 -30.57 31.05
CA MET A 1 38.19 -31.06 29.71
C MET A 1 36.90 -31.44 28.98
N GLY A 2 36.57 -30.78 27.86
CA GLY A 2 35.40 -31.13 27.02
C GLY A 2 34.36 -30.01 26.87
N LEU A 3 34.68 -28.96 26.11
CA LEU A 3 33.72 -27.96 25.64
C LEU A 3 33.20 -28.41 24.26
N ILE A 4 31.91 -28.77 24.16
CA ILE A 4 31.25 -29.11 22.90
C ILE A 4 30.84 -27.80 22.21
N VAL A 5 31.57 -27.43 21.15
CA VAL A 5 31.19 -26.34 20.25
C VAL A 5 30.16 -26.86 19.25
N ARG A 6 28.93 -26.36 19.31
CA ARG A 6 27.91 -26.60 18.27
C ARG A 6 28.14 -25.61 17.13
N LEU A 7 28.62 -26.11 15.98
CA LEU A 7 28.61 -25.37 14.72
C LEU A 7 27.16 -25.28 14.21
N ALA A 8 26.59 -24.07 14.17
CA ALA A 8 25.36 -23.81 13.45
C ALA A 8 25.69 -23.67 11.96
N ALA A 9 25.18 -24.60 11.14
CA ALA A 9 25.27 -24.50 9.69
C ALA A 9 24.36 -23.38 9.19
N LEU A 10 24.97 -22.30 8.69
CA LEU A 10 24.28 -21.21 8.01
C LEU A 10 23.85 -21.71 6.61
N VAL A 11 22.58 -22.10 6.46
CA VAL A 11 22.01 -22.37 5.14
C VAL A 11 21.77 -21.03 4.44
N LEU A 12 22.69 -20.62 3.57
CA LEU A 12 22.50 -19.53 2.64
C LEU A 12 21.46 -19.95 1.59
N LEU A 13 20.21 -19.46 1.74
CA LEU A 13 19.20 -19.47 0.69
C LEU A 13 19.65 -18.53 -0.43
N LEU A 14 20.41 -19.06 -1.40
CA LEU A 14 20.71 -18.40 -2.66
C LEU A 14 19.41 -18.29 -3.47
N GLY A 15 18.64 -17.22 -3.24
CA GLY A 15 17.64 -16.79 -4.21
C GLY A 15 18.35 -16.46 -5.52
N ALA A 16 18.06 -17.20 -6.59
CA ALA A 16 18.65 -16.98 -7.90
C ALA A 16 18.23 -15.60 -8.44
N ALA A 17 19.06 -14.58 -8.17
CA ALA A 17 18.91 -13.26 -8.74
C ALA A 17 18.97 -13.35 -10.28
N ALA A 18 18.26 -12.44 -10.97
CA ALA A 18 18.38 -12.32 -12.42
C ALA A 18 19.84 -12.02 -12.80
N ALA A 19 20.28 -12.52 -13.96
CA ALA A 19 21.63 -12.25 -14.43
C ALA A 19 21.81 -10.75 -14.70
N PRO A 20 23.03 -10.20 -14.65
CA PRO A 20 23.27 -8.79 -14.97
C PRO A 20 22.69 -8.41 -16.34
N GLY A 21 21.77 -7.45 -16.37
CA GLY A 21 21.07 -7.00 -17.59
C GLY A 21 19.70 -7.64 -17.84
N GLU A 22 19.30 -8.62 -17.04
CA GLU A 22 17.99 -9.24 -17.08
C GLU A 22 17.11 -8.74 -15.92
N ARG A 23 15.83 -8.46 -16.19
CA ARG A 23 14.86 -8.05 -15.16
C ARG A 23 13.54 -8.81 -15.30
N TRP A 24 12.82 -8.93 -14.19
CA TRP A 24 11.44 -9.40 -14.21
C TRP A 24 10.54 -8.36 -14.87
N VAL A 25 9.64 -8.82 -15.73
CA VAL A 25 8.60 -8.02 -16.38
C VAL A 25 7.30 -8.81 -16.28
N THR A 26 6.23 -8.15 -15.87
CA THR A 26 4.90 -8.76 -15.83
C THR A 26 4.44 -9.07 -17.25
N ALA A 27 4.19 -10.34 -17.50
CA ALA A 27 3.86 -10.88 -18.81
C ALA A 27 2.38 -11.27 -18.92
N TRP A 28 1.70 -11.44 -17.78
CA TRP A 28 0.25 -11.53 -17.67
C TRP A 28 -0.15 -11.14 -16.24
N ALA A 29 -1.31 -10.51 -16.07
CA ALA A 29 -1.89 -10.18 -14.77
C ALA A 29 -3.41 -10.06 -14.89
N THR A 30 -4.09 -10.15 -13.75
CA THR A 30 -5.53 -9.90 -13.63
C THR A 30 -5.84 -9.18 -12.32
N SER A 31 -6.82 -8.29 -12.35
CA SER A 31 -7.36 -7.65 -11.14
C SER A 31 -7.97 -8.69 -10.21
N GLN A 32 -7.96 -8.43 -8.90
CA GLN A 32 -8.51 -9.34 -7.91
C GLN A 32 -9.70 -8.71 -7.19
N MET A 33 -10.75 -9.51 -6.97
CA MET A 33 -11.92 -9.15 -6.16
C MET A 33 -12.43 -10.34 -5.32
N ILE A 34 -13.34 -10.04 -4.41
CA ILE A 34 -14.20 -11.06 -3.81
C ILE A 34 -15.27 -11.40 -4.85
N PRO A 35 -15.41 -12.66 -5.30
CA PRO A 35 -16.25 -12.99 -6.45
C PRO A 35 -17.76 -12.89 -6.17
N GLY A 36 -18.17 -12.79 -4.89
CA GLY A 36 -19.57 -12.67 -4.47
C GLY A 36 -20.40 -13.85 -4.99
N ASN A 37 -21.53 -13.56 -5.65
CA ASN A 37 -22.39 -14.57 -6.27
C ASN A 37 -21.70 -15.39 -7.39
N ASN A 38 -20.52 -14.96 -7.87
CA ASN A 38 -19.71 -15.70 -8.83
C ASN A 38 -18.65 -16.61 -8.17
N ALA A 39 -18.66 -16.75 -6.85
CA ALA A 39 -17.82 -17.73 -6.16
C ALA A 39 -18.11 -19.14 -6.69
N LEU A 40 -17.10 -20.01 -6.77
CA LEU A 40 -17.38 -21.44 -6.92
C LEU A 40 -18.00 -21.96 -5.61
N PRO A 41 -18.86 -22.98 -5.69
CA PRO A 41 -19.27 -23.72 -4.50
C PRO A 41 -18.06 -24.24 -3.70
N THR A 42 -18.18 -24.26 -2.38
CA THR A 42 -17.09 -24.67 -1.48
C THR A 42 -16.70 -26.13 -1.72
N GLU A 43 -17.68 -26.98 -2.04
CA GLU A 43 -17.47 -28.38 -2.39
C GLU A 43 -16.56 -28.53 -3.61
N ASP A 44 -16.76 -27.74 -4.67
CA ASP A 44 -15.95 -27.81 -5.90
C ASP A 44 -14.48 -27.41 -5.69
N LEU A 45 -14.16 -26.77 -4.56
CA LEU A 45 -12.82 -26.31 -4.20
C LEU A 45 -12.16 -27.07 -3.05
N ARG A 46 -12.88 -28.00 -2.40
CA ARG A 46 -12.32 -28.83 -1.34
C ARG A 46 -11.69 -30.07 -1.93
N ASP A 47 -10.45 -30.38 -1.53
CA ASP A 47 -9.67 -31.49 -2.09
C ASP A 47 -9.79 -31.49 -3.61
N ALA A 48 -9.34 -30.39 -4.23
CA ALA A 48 -9.63 -30.11 -5.64
C ALA A 48 -8.43 -29.52 -6.38
N THR A 49 -8.28 -29.94 -7.62
CA THR A 49 -7.37 -29.37 -8.59
C THR A 49 -8.11 -28.35 -9.46
N LEU A 50 -7.57 -27.15 -9.54
CA LEU A 50 -7.98 -26.09 -10.46
C LEU A 50 -6.95 -25.93 -11.57
N ARG A 51 -7.37 -26.07 -12.83
CA ARG A 51 -6.55 -25.78 -14.02
C ARG A 51 -7.10 -24.57 -14.76
N GLN A 52 -6.28 -23.54 -14.89
CA GLN A 52 -6.70 -22.22 -15.32
C GLN A 52 -5.84 -21.74 -16.48
N VAL A 53 -6.47 -21.39 -17.60
CA VAL A 53 -5.76 -20.99 -18.82
C VAL A 53 -5.59 -19.48 -18.89
N VAL A 54 -4.38 -19.04 -19.23
CA VAL A 54 -4.02 -17.62 -19.40
C VAL A 54 -3.18 -17.42 -20.66
N ARG A 55 -3.32 -16.25 -21.30
CA ARG A 55 -2.52 -15.85 -22.48
C ARG A 55 -1.36 -14.97 -22.08
N ILE A 56 -0.13 -15.45 -22.27
CA ILE A 56 1.07 -14.64 -22.02
C ILE A 56 1.20 -13.54 -23.08
N GLN A 57 1.52 -12.32 -22.66
CA GLN A 57 1.58 -11.17 -23.56
C GLN A 57 2.95 -11.03 -24.23
N ILE A 58 4.02 -11.44 -23.58
CA ILE A 58 5.41 -11.30 -24.07
C ILE A 58 6.14 -12.64 -23.98
N ALA A 59 7.17 -12.79 -24.81
CA ALA A 59 8.02 -13.98 -24.79
C ALA A 59 8.99 -13.95 -23.60
N GLY A 60 9.48 -15.12 -23.20
CA GLY A 60 10.52 -15.24 -22.21
C GLY A 60 10.91 -16.69 -21.89
N THR A 61 12.00 -16.86 -21.15
CA THR A 61 12.63 -18.17 -20.93
C THR A 61 12.46 -18.70 -19.51
N ARG A 62 12.29 -17.80 -18.54
CA ARG A 62 12.04 -18.11 -17.13
C ARG A 62 10.75 -17.44 -16.69
N LEU A 63 9.94 -18.17 -15.94
CA LEU A 63 8.64 -17.72 -15.46
C LEU A 63 8.53 -17.87 -13.95
N ARG A 64 7.74 -17.01 -13.32
CA ARG A 64 7.23 -17.22 -11.95
C ARG A 64 5.78 -16.81 -11.88
N VAL A 65 5.00 -17.48 -11.03
CA VAL A 65 3.56 -17.29 -10.90
C VAL A 65 3.26 -16.68 -9.53
N ARG A 66 2.39 -15.66 -9.49
CA ARG A 66 1.84 -15.12 -8.25
C ARG A 66 0.52 -15.79 -7.95
N PHE A 67 0.44 -16.41 -6.79
CA PHE A 67 -0.78 -16.87 -6.17
C PHE A 67 -1.24 -15.84 -5.15
N THR A 68 -2.55 -15.73 -4.93
CA THR A 68 -3.11 -14.64 -4.12
C THR A 68 -4.17 -15.12 -3.14
N ASN A 69 -4.04 -14.63 -1.91
CA ASN A 69 -5.01 -14.72 -0.83
C ASN A 69 -5.38 -13.31 -0.33
N ALA A 70 -5.33 -12.30 -1.22
CA ALA A 70 -5.44 -10.88 -0.88
C ALA A 70 -6.76 -10.51 -0.17
N TYR A 71 -7.84 -11.25 -0.42
CA TYR A 71 -9.11 -11.11 0.32
C TYR A 71 -9.44 -12.34 1.15
N GLY A 72 -8.52 -13.27 1.34
CA GLY A 72 -8.72 -14.38 2.25
C GLY A 72 -8.75 -13.90 3.70
N THR A 73 -9.70 -14.43 4.48
CA THR A 73 -9.82 -14.14 5.93
C THR A 73 -9.08 -15.16 6.80
N GLN A 74 -8.56 -16.23 6.19
CA GLN A 74 -7.76 -17.28 6.83
C GLN A 74 -6.59 -17.68 5.93
N PRO A 75 -5.55 -18.36 6.46
CA PRO A 75 -4.46 -18.87 5.64
C PRO A 75 -4.94 -19.84 4.55
N LEU A 76 -4.49 -19.61 3.30
CA LEU A 76 -4.77 -20.46 2.15
C LEU A 76 -3.66 -21.50 1.99
N ARG A 77 -4.00 -22.79 1.96
CA ARG A 77 -3.04 -23.86 1.70
C ARG A 77 -3.05 -24.26 0.23
N LEU A 78 -1.91 -24.12 -0.44
CA LEU A 78 -1.66 -24.71 -1.75
C LEU A 78 -0.88 -26.01 -1.55
N GLY A 79 -1.50 -27.15 -1.87
CA GLY A 79 -0.88 -28.48 -1.72
C GLY A 79 0.15 -28.78 -2.80
N ALA A 80 -0.08 -28.28 -4.01
CA ALA A 80 0.81 -28.40 -5.16
C ALA A 80 0.45 -27.35 -6.22
N ALA A 81 1.39 -27.03 -7.10
CA ALA A 81 1.09 -26.28 -8.32
C ALA A 81 2.03 -26.65 -9.47
N THR A 82 1.55 -26.51 -10.70
CA THR A 82 2.29 -26.73 -11.94
C THR A 82 1.96 -25.65 -12.97
N ILE A 83 2.83 -25.52 -13.96
CA ILE A 83 2.59 -24.70 -15.16
C ILE A 83 2.98 -25.51 -16.40
N ALA A 84 2.19 -25.39 -17.46
CA ALA A 84 2.45 -26.02 -18.75
C ALA A 84 1.90 -25.14 -19.88
N ARG A 85 2.34 -25.40 -21.12
CA ARG A 85 1.63 -24.89 -22.31
C ARG A 85 0.28 -25.60 -22.43
N ALA A 86 -0.77 -24.83 -22.63
CA ALA A 86 -2.09 -25.38 -22.94
C ALA A 86 -2.07 -25.98 -24.34
N ALA A 87 -2.72 -27.12 -24.54
CA ALA A 87 -2.86 -27.71 -25.87
C ALA A 87 -3.87 -26.95 -26.73
N ASP A 88 -4.91 -26.41 -26.10
CA ASP A 88 -5.94 -25.57 -26.70
C ASP A 88 -6.54 -24.65 -25.60
N PRO A 89 -6.85 -23.38 -25.89
CA PRO A 89 -7.32 -22.43 -24.88
C PRO A 89 -8.71 -22.76 -24.30
N ALA A 90 -9.50 -23.61 -24.96
CA ALA A 90 -10.82 -24.08 -24.53
C ALA A 90 -10.81 -25.56 -24.11
N SER A 91 -9.63 -26.11 -23.79
CA SER A 91 -9.44 -27.49 -23.34
C SER A 91 -8.68 -27.58 -22.00
N PRO A 92 -8.99 -28.58 -21.15
CA PRO A 92 -8.16 -28.88 -19.97
C PRO A 92 -6.82 -29.55 -20.32
N ARG A 93 -6.58 -29.89 -21.59
CA ARG A 93 -5.35 -30.58 -22.03
C ARG A 93 -4.14 -29.66 -22.02
N ILE A 94 -3.00 -30.23 -21.65
CA ILE A 94 -1.69 -29.56 -21.67
C ILE A 94 -0.69 -30.32 -22.54
N ASP A 95 0.35 -29.63 -23.01
CA ASP A 95 1.55 -30.27 -23.55
C ASP A 95 2.36 -30.86 -22.40
N ALA A 96 2.27 -32.19 -22.23
CA ALA A 96 2.94 -32.92 -21.15
C ALA A 96 4.47 -32.72 -21.13
N ALA A 97 5.10 -32.49 -22.29
CA ALA A 97 6.54 -32.24 -22.36
C ALA A 97 6.94 -30.86 -21.82
N SER A 98 5.96 -29.97 -21.62
CA SER A 98 6.15 -28.62 -21.09
C SER A 98 5.78 -28.50 -19.60
N LEU A 99 5.31 -29.58 -18.98
CA LEU A 99 4.85 -29.57 -17.60
C LEU A 99 6.01 -29.34 -16.64
N VAL A 100 5.92 -28.26 -15.86
CA VAL A 100 6.90 -27.93 -14.83
C VAL A 100 6.21 -27.77 -13.48
N ALA A 101 6.76 -28.42 -12.45
CA ALA A 101 6.31 -28.23 -11.08
C ALA A 101 6.74 -26.86 -10.54
N LEU A 102 5.81 -26.13 -9.95
CA LEU A 102 6.08 -24.88 -9.23
C LEU A 102 6.45 -25.23 -7.77
N ARG A 103 7.46 -24.53 -7.26
CA ARG A 103 7.97 -24.70 -5.89
C ARG A 103 7.89 -23.39 -5.12
N PHE A 104 8.01 -23.47 -3.80
CA PHE A 104 7.95 -22.33 -2.90
C PHE A 104 9.11 -22.41 -1.90
N GLY A 105 10.24 -21.76 -2.21
CA GLY A 105 11.48 -21.96 -1.46
C GLY A 105 11.96 -23.42 -1.52
N GLY A 106 11.75 -24.09 -2.65
CA GLY A 106 12.01 -25.51 -2.87
C GLY A 106 10.90 -26.46 -2.42
N ALA A 107 9.92 -26.02 -1.62
CA ALA A 107 8.83 -26.87 -1.14
C ALA A 107 7.75 -27.14 -2.23
N LYS A 108 7.08 -28.30 -2.16
CA LYS A 108 5.91 -28.64 -3.02
C LYS A 108 4.69 -27.76 -2.71
N SER A 109 4.49 -27.46 -1.43
CA SER A 109 3.31 -26.79 -0.89
C SER A 109 3.67 -25.50 -0.17
N VAL A 110 2.70 -24.59 -0.04
CA VAL A 110 2.84 -23.36 0.73
C VAL A 110 1.54 -23.01 1.44
N THR A 111 1.65 -22.32 2.58
CA THR A 111 0.52 -21.66 3.24
C THR A 111 0.67 -20.16 3.05
N ILE A 112 -0.29 -19.54 2.35
CA ILE A 112 -0.33 -18.11 2.09
C ILE A 112 -1.17 -17.46 3.20
N PRO A 113 -0.61 -16.52 4.01
CA PRO A 113 -1.37 -15.84 5.05
C PRO A 113 -2.62 -15.14 4.51
N ALA A 114 -3.57 -14.88 5.40
CA ALA A 114 -4.72 -14.01 5.10
C ALA A 114 -4.23 -12.64 4.61
N GLY A 115 -4.83 -12.11 3.54
CA GLY A 115 -4.48 -10.81 2.98
C GLY A 115 -3.18 -10.75 2.16
N ALA A 116 -2.49 -11.88 1.96
CA ALA A 116 -1.16 -11.91 1.33
C ALA A 116 -1.15 -12.50 -0.10
N ASP A 117 -0.11 -12.15 -0.85
CA ASP A 117 0.27 -12.80 -2.11
C ASP A 117 1.52 -13.68 -1.89
N TYR A 118 1.73 -14.66 -2.77
CA TYR A 118 2.92 -15.52 -2.74
C TYR A 118 3.43 -15.83 -4.15
N TRP A 119 4.75 -15.72 -4.36
CA TRP A 119 5.40 -16.04 -5.62
C TRP A 119 5.94 -17.47 -5.62
N SER A 120 5.77 -18.19 -6.73
CA SER A 120 6.54 -19.41 -6.96
C SER A 120 8.03 -19.10 -7.16
N ASP A 121 8.86 -20.11 -6.93
CA ASP A 121 10.23 -20.11 -7.42
C ASP A 121 10.25 -19.96 -8.95
N PRO A 122 11.29 -19.32 -9.52
CA PRO A 122 11.48 -19.25 -10.97
C PRO A 122 11.62 -20.63 -11.60
N VAL A 123 10.94 -20.86 -12.72
CA VAL A 123 11.05 -22.08 -13.53
C VAL A 123 11.48 -21.77 -14.96
N THR A 124 12.28 -22.66 -15.55
CA THR A 124 12.65 -22.56 -16.97
C THR A 124 11.53 -23.17 -17.81
N LEU A 125 10.79 -22.33 -18.52
CA LEU A 125 9.76 -22.73 -19.48
C LEU A 125 9.75 -21.69 -20.60
N PRO A 126 10.45 -21.93 -21.72
CA PRO A 126 10.45 -21.02 -22.85
C PRO A 126 9.07 -20.89 -23.47
N VAL A 127 8.60 -19.65 -23.60
CA VAL A 127 7.29 -19.29 -24.15
C VAL A 127 7.42 -18.16 -25.16
N GLN A 128 6.55 -18.20 -26.17
CA GLN A 128 6.41 -17.14 -27.17
C GLN A 128 5.30 -16.18 -26.77
N ALA A 129 5.38 -14.93 -27.22
CA ALA A 129 4.31 -13.96 -27.04
C ALA A 129 3.00 -14.49 -27.67
N GLY A 130 1.92 -14.48 -26.88
CA GLY A 130 0.64 -15.03 -27.29
C GLY A 130 0.47 -16.53 -27.08
N ALA A 131 1.39 -17.20 -26.38
CA ALA A 131 1.17 -18.58 -25.96
C ALA A 131 0.11 -18.67 -24.84
N ASP A 132 -0.72 -19.71 -24.89
CA ASP A 132 -1.63 -20.07 -23.80
C ASP A 132 -0.92 -21.01 -22.82
N LEU A 133 -1.01 -20.68 -21.54
CA LEU A 133 -0.43 -21.43 -20.43
C LEU A 133 -1.54 -21.90 -19.49
N ALA A 134 -1.44 -23.14 -19.05
CA ALA A 134 -2.28 -23.70 -18.00
C ALA A 134 -1.52 -23.63 -16.68
N ILE A 135 -2.04 -22.84 -15.73
CA ILE A 135 -1.61 -22.88 -14.33
C ILE A 135 -2.53 -23.87 -13.62
N THR A 136 -1.97 -24.91 -13.03
CA THR A 136 -2.74 -25.90 -12.28
C THR A 136 -2.35 -25.84 -10.81
N LEU A 137 -3.32 -25.75 -9.91
CA LEU A 137 -3.10 -25.70 -8.46
C LEU A 137 -3.99 -26.73 -7.77
N TYR A 138 -3.48 -27.35 -6.70
CA TYR A 138 -4.22 -28.26 -5.85
C TYR A 138 -4.50 -27.61 -4.50
N LEU A 139 -5.77 -27.59 -4.12
CA LEU A 139 -6.31 -27.10 -2.86
C LEU A 139 -6.73 -28.30 -1.99
N PRO A 140 -5.96 -28.66 -0.96
CA PRO A 140 -6.38 -29.67 0.01
C PRO A 140 -7.67 -29.23 0.74
N ASP A 141 -7.77 -27.93 0.99
CA ASP A 141 -8.88 -27.29 1.69
C ASP A 141 -9.42 -26.15 0.82
N ALA A 142 -10.74 -25.99 0.79
CA ALA A 142 -11.37 -24.85 0.12
C ALA A 142 -10.98 -23.55 0.85
N PRO A 143 -10.74 -22.44 0.12
CA PRO A 143 -10.46 -21.15 0.75
C PRO A 143 -11.65 -20.69 1.60
N ALA A 144 -11.38 -20.17 2.80
CA ALA A 144 -12.42 -19.58 3.65
C ALA A 144 -13.15 -18.41 2.95
N GLN A 145 -12.41 -17.65 2.13
CA GLN A 145 -12.96 -16.67 1.21
C GLN A 145 -12.16 -16.68 -0.09
N GLN A 146 -12.84 -16.79 -1.22
CA GLN A 146 -12.20 -16.79 -2.53
C GLN A 146 -11.67 -15.39 -2.87
N THR A 147 -10.42 -15.34 -3.32
CA THR A 147 -9.85 -14.24 -4.10
C THR A 147 -9.81 -14.64 -5.56
N GLY A 148 -10.40 -13.87 -6.47
CA GLY A 148 -10.37 -14.22 -7.88
C GLY A 148 -10.87 -13.13 -8.83
N HIS A 149 -11.07 -13.53 -10.08
CA HIS A 149 -11.56 -12.66 -11.14
C HIS A 149 -12.69 -13.35 -11.92
N PRO A 150 -13.97 -13.06 -11.57
CA PRO A 150 -15.14 -13.48 -12.35
C PRO A 150 -15.13 -12.95 -13.79
N GLY A 151 -14.34 -11.90 -14.04
CA GLY A 151 -14.17 -11.22 -15.30
C GLY A 151 -13.38 -11.99 -16.37
N ALA A 152 -12.85 -13.18 -16.07
CA ALA A 152 -11.74 -13.79 -16.80
C ALA A 152 -11.96 -13.94 -18.31
N ARG A 153 -13.18 -14.29 -18.74
CA ARG A 153 -13.54 -14.62 -20.13
C ARG A 153 -12.61 -15.71 -20.68
N ALA A 154 -12.20 -16.61 -19.78
CA ALA A 154 -11.33 -17.74 -20.01
C ALA A 154 -11.87 -18.91 -19.19
N THR A 155 -11.94 -20.08 -19.80
CA THR A 155 -12.46 -21.28 -19.14
C THR A 155 -11.39 -21.89 -18.25
N SER A 156 -11.78 -22.15 -17.01
CA SER A 156 -11.04 -22.88 -16.00
C SER A 156 -11.75 -24.19 -15.69
N TYR A 157 -10.99 -25.17 -15.22
CA TYR A 157 -11.44 -26.53 -14.97
C TYR A 157 -11.19 -26.90 -13.51
N HIS A 158 -12.13 -27.60 -12.88
CA HIS A 158 -11.95 -28.14 -11.53
C HIS A 158 -12.29 -29.63 -11.48
N LEU A 159 -11.49 -30.39 -10.72
CA LEU A 159 -11.66 -31.83 -10.50
C LEU A 159 -11.18 -32.18 -9.09
N HIS A 160 -11.91 -33.02 -8.36
CA HIS A 160 -11.50 -33.47 -7.02
C HIS A 160 -10.21 -34.29 -7.06
N GLY A 161 -9.36 -34.16 -6.04
CA GLY A 161 -8.05 -34.82 -5.89
C GLY A 161 -6.85 -34.00 -6.37
N ASP A 162 -5.64 -34.49 -6.11
CA ASP A 162 -4.36 -33.93 -6.60
C ASP A 162 -4.06 -34.44 -8.02
N HIS A 163 -4.50 -33.68 -9.03
CA HIS A 163 -4.35 -33.97 -10.46
C HIS A 163 -3.41 -32.97 -11.16
N VAL A 164 -2.51 -32.30 -10.41
CA VAL A 164 -1.66 -31.24 -10.99
C VAL A 164 -0.69 -31.72 -12.07
N GLY A 165 -0.40 -33.03 -12.08
CA GLY A 165 0.50 -33.67 -13.04
C GLY A 165 -0.19 -34.26 -14.28
N ASP A 166 -1.52 -34.30 -14.31
CA ASP A 166 -2.24 -35.06 -15.33
C ASP A 166 -2.29 -34.28 -16.66
N PRO A 167 -1.99 -34.90 -17.81
CA PRO A 167 -1.98 -34.21 -19.10
C PRO A 167 -3.36 -33.76 -19.58
N ASP A 168 -4.43 -34.31 -19.00
CA ASP A 168 -5.84 -33.98 -19.27
C ASP A 168 -6.65 -34.12 -17.97
N LEU A 169 -7.86 -33.57 -17.93
CA LEU A 169 -8.79 -33.66 -16.79
C LEU A 169 -10.18 -34.12 -17.28
N PRO A 170 -10.34 -35.39 -17.69
CA PRO A 170 -11.63 -35.90 -18.14
C PRO A 170 -12.67 -35.80 -17.02
N GLY A 171 -13.86 -35.30 -17.35
CA GLY A 171 -14.95 -35.12 -16.37
C GLY A 171 -14.83 -33.89 -15.47
N ALA A 172 -13.81 -33.03 -15.66
CA ALA A 172 -13.70 -31.80 -14.91
C ALA A 172 -14.88 -30.83 -15.16
N GLY A 173 -15.36 -30.21 -14.09
CA GLY A 173 -16.31 -29.10 -14.17
C GLY A 173 -15.67 -27.88 -14.84
N LYS A 174 -16.48 -27.04 -15.47
CA LYS A 174 -16.02 -25.85 -16.22
C LYS A 174 -16.59 -24.57 -15.62
N VAL A 175 -15.75 -23.55 -15.49
CA VAL A 175 -16.16 -22.21 -15.04
C VAL A 175 -15.38 -21.13 -15.78
N ASP A 176 -16.01 -20.01 -16.13
CA ASP A 176 -15.34 -18.92 -16.85
C ASP A 176 -14.80 -17.84 -15.90
N ARG A 177 -13.88 -18.24 -15.01
CA ARG A 177 -13.28 -17.36 -13.99
C ARG A 177 -11.89 -17.82 -13.58
N TRP A 178 -11.09 -16.89 -13.08
CA TRP A 178 -9.82 -17.19 -12.43
C TRP A 178 -9.97 -17.13 -10.90
N VAL A 179 -9.24 -17.98 -10.19
CA VAL A 179 -9.36 -18.23 -8.76
C VAL A 179 -7.94 -18.40 -8.18
N GLN A 180 -7.57 -17.58 -7.19
CA GLN A 180 -6.28 -17.61 -6.47
C GLN A 180 -5.00 -17.45 -7.33
N ILE A 181 -5.10 -17.04 -8.59
CA ILE A 181 -3.96 -16.66 -9.44
C ILE A 181 -3.99 -15.17 -9.76
N GLY A 182 -2.83 -14.52 -9.74
CA GLY A 182 -2.74 -13.06 -9.82
C GLY A 182 -1.81 -12.48 -10.89
N ALA A 183 -0.73 -13.17 -11.25
CA ALA A 183 0.21 -12.71 -12.28
C ALA A 183 1.16 -13.81 -12.75
N ILE A 184 1.72 -13.62 -13.95
CA ILE A 184 2.94 -14.30 -14.43
C ILE A 184 3.96 -13.22 -14.75
N GLU A 185 5.17 -13.40 -14.25
CA GLU A 185 6.33 -12.61 -14.66
C GLU A 185 7.31 -13.44 -15.45
N THR A 186 7.99 -12.80 -16.38
CA THR A 186 9.09 -13.39 -17.13
C THR A 186 10.33 -12.54 -17.07
N VAL A 187 11.49 -13.17 -17.26
CA VAL A 187 12.76 -12.48 -17.35
C VAL A 187 12.98 -11.97 -18.77
N SER A 188 13.24 -10.68 -18.92
CA SER A 188 13.57 -10.04 -20.19
C SER A 188 14.51 -8.86 -20.00
N ALA A 189 15.38 -8.61 -20.98
CA ALA A 189 16.26 -7.44 -21.02
C ALA A 189 15.63 -6.24 -21.73
N LYS A 190 14.55 -6.43 -22.50
CA LYS A 190 13.98 -5.40 -23.39
C LYS A 190 12.49 -5.15 -23.19
N ALA A 191 11.78 -6.11 -22.60
CA ALA A 191 10.33 -6.02 -22.48
C ALA A 191 9.89 -4.94 -21.48
N SER A 192 8.71 -4.41 -21.73
CA SER A 192 8.01 -3.49 -20.84
C SER A 192 6.53 -3.84 -20.77
N ALA A 193 5.76 -3.18 -19.92
CA ALA A 193 4.33 -3.35 -19.84
C ALA A 193 3.58 -2.02 -19.85
N VAL A 194 2.38 -2.05 -20.41
CA VAL A 194 1.32 -1.06 -20.21
C VAL A 194 0.20 -1.70 -19.41
N VAL A 195 -0.21 -1.05 -18.31
CA VAL A 195 -1.42 -1.45 -17.56
C VAL A 195 -2.59 -0.67 -18.13
N VAL A 196 -3.70 -1.36 -18.39
CA VAL A 196 -4.97 -0.75 -18.76
C VAL A 196 -5.92 -0.93 -17.58
N LEU A 197 -6.02 0.12 -16.76
CA LEU A 197 -6.88 0.18 -15.59
C LEU A 197 -8.28 0.61 -16.01
N GLY A 198 -9.29 -0.21 -15.73
CA GLY A 198 -10.65 0.15 -16.08
C GLY A 198 -11.76 -0.77 -15.56
N ASP A 199 -12.94 -0.54 -16.10
CA ASP A 199 -14.19 -1.22 -15.74
C ASP A 199 -14.53 -2.44 -16.64
N SER A 200 -15.82 -2.81 -16.74
CA SER A 200 -16.35 -3.87 -17.60
C SER A 200 -16.02 -3.69 -19.08
N ILE A 201 -15.86 -2.46 -19.56
CA ILE A 201 -15.44 -2.16 -20.93
C ILE A 201 -13.99 -2.61 -21.13
N THR A 202 -13.12 -2.36 -20.14
CA THR A 202 -11.74 -2.86 -20.18
C THR A 202 -11.65 -4.35 -19.96
N ASP A 203 -12.44 -4.88 -19.01
CA ASP A 203 -12.55 -6.30 -18.70
C ASP A 203 -13.06 -7.14 -19.89
N GLY A 204 -13.76 -6.50 -20.83
CA GLY A 204 -14.22 -7.08 -22.09
C GLY A 204 -15.57 -7.78 -21.96
N TYR A 205 -16.53 -7.13 -21.29
CA TYR A 205 -17.91 -7.62 -21.25
C TYR A 205 -18.45 -7.90 -22.66
N GLY A 206 -19.19 -9.00 -22.81
CA GLY A 206 -19.74 -9.42 -24.11
C GLY A 206 -18.76 -10.16 -25.04
N VAL A 207 -17.47 -10.24 -24.70
CA VAL A 207 -16.50 -11.04 -25.45
C VAL A 207 -16.72 -12.54 -25.17
N PRO A 208 -16.85 -13.40 -26.21
CA PRO A 208 -16.97 -14.84 -26.02
C PRO A 208 -15.76 -15.40 -25.26
N ALA A 209 -15.99 -16.32 -24.32
CA ALA A 209 -14.91 -16.95 -23.55
C ALA A 209 -13.88 -17.59 -24.49
N ASN A 210 -12.60 -17.49 -24.13
CA ASN A 210 -11.45 -18.01 -24.87
C ASN A 210 -11.21 -17.40 -26.26
N SER A 211 -12.01 -16.41 -26.70
CA SER A 211 -11.82 -15.76 -28.01
C SER A 211 -10.72 -14.69 -27.99
N ASN A 212 -10.51 -14.02 -26.85
CA ASN A 212 -9.50 -12.98 -26.66
C ASN A 212 -9.62 -11.84 -27.67
N GLN A 213 -10.83 -11.33 -27.76
CA GLN A 213 -11.22 -10.23 -28.64
C GLN A 213 -11.57 -8.97 -27.84
N ARG A 214 -11.03 -8.84 -26.63
CA ARG A 214 -11.11 -7.59 -25.86
C ARG A 214 -10.28 -6.52 -26.58
N TRP A 215 -10.56 -5.25 -26.35
CA TRP A 215 -9.79 -4.19 -27.00
C TRP A 215 -8.31 -4.20 -26.57
N THR A 216 -8.01 -4.68 -25.37
CA THR A 216 -6.64 -4.88 -24.87
C THR A 216 -5.90 -5.98 -25.63
N ASP A 217 -6.59 -7.06 -26.02
CA ASP A 217 -6.05 -8.12 -26.88
C ASP A 217 -5.80 -7.59 -28.31
N ALA A 218 -6.73 -6.82 -28.86
CA ALA A 218 -6.55 -6.19 -30.18
C ALA A 218 -5.41 -5.15 -30.18
N LEU A 219 -5.27 -4.36 -29.11
CA LEU A 219 -4.14 -3.45 -28.92
C LEU A 219 -2.83 -4.24 -28.88
N ARG A 220 -2.78 -5.34 -28.13
CA ARG A 220 -1.60 -6.21 -28.08
C ARG A 220 -1.16 -6.68 -29.47
N LEU A 221 -2.10 -7.05 -30.34
CA LEU A 221 -1.81 -7.44 -31.73
C LEU A 221 -1.19 -6.28 -32.54
N ARG A 222 -1.71 -5.05 -32.37
CA ARG A 222 -1.14 -3.84 -33.01
C ARG A 222 0.28 -3.56 -32.52
N LEU A 223 0.55 -3.71 -31.22
CA LEU A 223 1.89 -3.56 -30.65
C LEU A 223 2.84 -4.63 -31.19
N ARG A 224 2.39 -5.89 -31.32
CA ARG A 224 3.19 -6.98 -31.88
C ARG A 224 3.63 -6.71 -33.31
N ALA A 225 2.74 -6.12 -34.11
CA ALA A 225 3.02 -5.76 -35.50
C ALA A 225 3.95 -4.54 -35.63
N THR A 226 4.27 -3.86 -34.53
CA THR A 226 5.13 -2.67 -34.50
C THR A 226 6.47 -3.02 -33.86
N PRO A 227 7.59 -3.15 -34.63
CA PRO A 227 8.85 -3.69 -34.10
C PRO A 227 9.37 -3.02 -32.82
N ALA A 228 9.22 -1.70 -32.69
CA ALA A 228 9.66 -0.95 -31.51
C ALA A 228 8.83 -1.21 -30.25
N LEU A 229 7.64 -1.81 -30.39
CA LEU A 229 6.67 -2.08 -29.32
C LEU A 229 6.32 -3.57 -29.19
N ALA A 230 6.97 -4.43 -29.98
CA ALA A 230 6.62 -5.84 -30.07
C ALA A 230 6.74 -6.59 -28.72
N ASP A 231 7.67 -6.13 -27.88
CA ASP A 231 7.97 -6.64 -26.54
C ASP A 231 7.24 -5.87 -25.41
N MET A 232 6.21 -5.07 -25.73
CA MET A 232 5.35 -4.45 -24.72
C MET A 232 4.15 -5.35 -24.40
N ALA A 233 4.05 -5.78 -23.14
CA ALA A 233 2.88 -6.48 -22.62
C ALA A 233 1.71 -5.51 -22.40
N VAL A 234 0.48 -5.95 -22.69
CA VAL A 234 -0.75 -5.23 -22.34
C VAL A 234 -1.41 -5.96 -21.19
N LEU A 235 -1.39 -5.35 -20.00
CA LEU A 235 -1.95 -5.93 -18.78
C LEU A 235 -3.36 -5.40 -18.58
N ASN A 236 -4.35 -6.27 -18.69
CA ASN A 236 -5.75 -5.92 -18.50
C ASN A 236 -6.07 -5.90 -17.00
N ALA A 237 -6.27 -4.70 -16.45
CA ALA A 237 -6.70 -4.47 -15.08
C ALA A 237 -8.17 -4.00 -15.02
N GLY A 238 -9.02 -4.61 -15.85
CA GLY A 238 -10.46 -4.46 -15.85
C GLY A 238 -11.13 -5.08 -14.62
N ILE A 239 -12.20 -4.47 -14.11
CA ILE A 239 -13.15 -5.07 -13.17
C ILE A 239 -14.57 -4.68 -13.60
N GLY A 240 -15.49 -5.64 -13.74
CA GLY A 240 -16.88 -5.31 -14.04
C GLY A 240 -17.50 -4.39 -12.99
N GLY A 241 -18.21 -3.34 -13.41
CA GLY A 241 -18.82 -2.37 -12.49
C GLY A 241 -17.83 -1.63 -11.60
N ASN A 242 -16.53 -1.58 -11.96
CA ASN A 242 -15.54 -0.84 -11.18
C ASN A 242 -15.80 0.66 -11.22
N ARG A 243 -15.24 1.34 -10.23
CA ARG A 243 -15.46 2.74 -9.98
C ARG A 243 -14.17 3.37 -9.48
N LEU A 244 -14.02 4.67 -9.69
CA LEU A 244 -12.88 5.45 -9.24
C LEU A 244 -12.87 5.61 -7.71
N LEU A 245 -14.03 5.98 -7.16
CA LEU A 245 -14.13 6.52 -5.79
C LEU A 245 -14.62 5.51 -4.77
N ASN A 246 -15.70 4.82 -5.11
CA ASN A 246 -16.36 3.87 -4.21
C ASN A 246 -16.21 2.47 -4.76
N ASP A 247 -16.35 1.46 -3.91
CA ASP A 247 -16.35 0.09 -4.38
C ASP A 247 -17.56 -0.19 -5.29
N GLY A 248 -17.38 -1.14 -6.20
CA GLY A 248 -18.44 -1.67 -7.07
C GLY A 248 -18.56 -3.16 -6.85
N LEU A 249 -18.54 -3.95 -7.93
CA LEU A 249 -18.42 -5.41 -7.80
C LEU A 249 -17.05 -5.85 -7.23
N GLY A 250 -16.04 -4.98 -7.33
CA GLY A 250 -14.75 -5.14 -6.68
C GLY A 250 -14.25 -3.80 -6.13
N PRO A 251 -13.07 -3.79 -5.47
CA PRO A 251 -12.55 -2.58 -4.85
C PRO A 251 -12.31 -1.46 -5.85
N ASN A 252 -12.55 -0.23 -5.40
CA ASN A 252 -12.36 0.97 -6.22
C ASN A 252 -10.95 1.08 -6.80
N ALA A 253 -10.84 1.74 -7.95
CA ALA A 253 -9.60 1.88 -8.70
C ALA A 253 -8.48 2.53 -7.87
N LEU A 254 -8.81 3.52 -7.02
CA LEU A 254 -7.83 4.20 -6.16
C LEU A 254 -7.20 3.26 -5.11
N ALA A 255 -8.01 2.40 -4.49
CA ALA A 255 -7.59 1.47 -3.45
C ALA A 255 -6.72 0.35 -4.03
N ARG A 256 -7.01 -0.13 -5.25
CA ARG A 256 -6.21 -1.20 -5.90
C ARG A 256 -5.02 -0.69 -6.70
N PHE A 257 -4.89 0.62 -6.89
CA PHE A 257 -3.90 1.24 -7.78
C PHE A 257 -2.45 0.81 -7.51
N ASP A 258 -1.98 0.85 -6.26
CA ASP A 258 -0.58 0.51 -5.97
C ASP A 258 -0.28 -0.96 -6.24
N ARG A 259 -1.21 -1.86 -5.86
CA ARG A 259 -1.06 -3.29 -6.07
C ARG A 259 -1.07 -3.66 -7.55
N GLU A 260 -1.94 -3.02 -8.35
CA GLU A 260 -2.27 -3.43 -9.71
C GLU A 260 -1.67 -2.54 -10.80
N VAL A 261 -0.98 -1.47 -10.43
CA VAL A 261 -0.20 -0.64 -11.36
C VAL A 261 1.25 -0.56 -10.91
N LEU A 262 1.50 -0.08 -9.69
CA LEU A 262 2.86 0.18 -9.22
C LEU A 262 3.61 -1.08 -8.79
N GLY A 263 2.87 -2.13 -8.42
CA GLY A 263 3.39 -3.41 -7.95
C GLY A 263 3.89 -4.33 -9.08
N TYR A 264 3.57 -4.01 -10.34
CA TYR A 264 3.97 -4.83 -11.49
C TYR A 264 5.32 -4.38 -12.06
N PRO A 265 6.35 -5.25 -12.02
CA PRO A 265 7.63 -4.90 -12.61
C PRO A 265 7.54 -4.78 -14.13
N GLY A 266 8.31 -3.84 -14.68
CA GLY A 266 8.34 -3.58 -16.10
C GLY A 266 7.24 -2.67 -16.63
N VAL A 267 6.28 -2.25 -15.79
CA VAL A 267 5.29 -1.24 -16.17
C VAL A 267 5.97 0.09 -16.42
N THR A 268 5.70 0.65 -17.60
CA THR A 268 6.21 1.96 -18.06
C THR A 268 5.09 2.89 -18.46
N HIS A 269 3.91 2.35 -18.75
CA HIS A 269 2.75 3.08 -19.21
C HIS A 269 1.51 2.62 -18.44
N LEU A 270 0.59 3.55 -18.23
CA LEU A 270 -0.73 3.33 -17.66
C LEU A 270 -1.75 3.97 -18.59
N VAL A 271 -2.79 3.24 -18.96
CA VAL A 271 -4.00 3.77 -19.58
C VAL A 271 -5.13 3.68 -18.56
N ILE A 272 -5.83 4.78 -18.30
CA ILE A 272 -6.98 4.83 -17.39
C ILE A 272 -8.26 5.01 -18.20
N LEU A 273 -9.12 4.00 -18.22
CA LEU A 273 -10.48 4.04 -18.77
C LEU A 273 -11.46 3.60 -17.67
N GLU A 274 -11.89 4.54 -16.86
CA GLU A 274 -12.69 4.29 -15.66
C GLU A 274 -13.64 5.46 -15.44
N GLY A 275 -14.77 5.25 -14.75
CA GLY A 275 -15.66 6.33 -14.31
C GLY A 275 -17.09 6.28 -14.86
N VAL A 276 -17.37 5.42 -15.84
CA VAL A 276 -18.75 5.28 -16.36
C VAL A 276 -19.70 4.78 -15.29
N ASN A 277 -19.25 3.87 -14.42
CA ASN A 277 -20.09 3.34 -13.34
C ASN A 277 -20.25 4.34 -12.19
N ASP A 278 -19.31 5.27 -11.98
CA ASP A 278 -19.49 6.37 -11.03
C ASP A 278 -20.63 7.29 -11.48
N LEU A 279 -20.59 7.71 -12.74
CA LEU A 279 -21.61 8.55 -13.36
C LEU A 279 -22.97 7.85 -13.43
N GLY A 280 -22.99 6.60 -13.88
CA GLY A 280 -24.22 5.81 -14.02
C GLY A 280 -24.87 5.48 -12.69
N THR A 281 -24.10 5.11 -11.66
CA THR A 281 -24.67 4.74 -10.35
C THR A 281 -25.32 5.93 -9.65
N LEU A 282 -24.87 7.15 -9.91
CA LEU A 282 -25.38 8.35 -9.26
C LEU A 282 -26.90 8.51 -9.40
N THR A 283 -27.44 8.21 -10.58
CA THR A 283 -28.85 8.44 -10.91
C THR A 283 -29.63 7.15 -11.17
N ARG A 284 -28.96 5.97 -11.16
CA ARG A 284 -29.56 4.68 -11.51
C ARG A 284 -30.83 4.38 -10.72
N ASP A 285 -30.77 4.55 -9.40
CA ASP A 285 -31.83 4.09 -8.49
C ASP A 285 -32.77 5.25 -8.09
N ALA A 286 -32.29 6.50 -8.12
CA ALA A 286 -33.07 7.70 -7.82
C ALA A 286 -32.40 8.95 -8.43
N PRO A 287 -33.14 10.05 -8.69
CA PRO A 287 -32.55 11.31 -9.11
C PRO A 287 -31.56 11.87 -8.08
N ALA A 288 -30.49 12.50 -8.57
CA ALA A 288 -29.48 13.14 -7.72
C ALA A 288 -29.64 14.67 -7.69
N THR A 289 -29.16 15.30 -6.62
CA THR A 289 -29.17 16.76 -6.50
C THR A 289 -28.04 17.40 -7.33
N PRO A 290 -28.17 18.68 -7.74
CA PRO A 290 -27.09 19.39 -8.41
C PRO A 290 -25.76 19.35 -7.65
N ASP A 291 -25.80 19.46 -6.33
CA ASP A 291 -24.60 19.37 -5.47
C ASP A 291 -23.97 17.98 -5.51
N ALA A 292 -24.76 16.90 -5.60
CA ALA A 292 -24.25 15.55 -5.71
C ALA A 292 -23.56 15.30 -7.07
N HIS A 293 -24.12 15.84 -8.16
CA HIS A 293 -23.47 15.85 -9.48
C HIS A 293 -22.13 16.59 -9.42
N ALA A 294 -22.11 17.81 -8.89
CA ALA A 294 -20.89 18.61 -8.75
C ALA A 294 -19.81 17.90 -7.91
N ALA A 295 -20.20 17.36 -6.74
CA ALA A 295 -19.29 16.64 -5.86
C ALA A 295 -18.73 15.37 -6.50
N LEU A 296 -19.54 14.65 -7.28
CA LEU A 296 -19.08 13.48 -8.01
C LEU A 296 -18.02 13.84 -9.05
N VAL A 297 -18.29 14.85 -9.90
CA VAL A 297 -17.36 15.30 -10.94
C VAL A 297 -16.04 15.76 -10.31
N GLU A 298 -16.09 16.56 -9.24
CA GLU A 298 -14.89 17.01 -8.51
C GLU A 298 -14.12 15.81 -7.94
N GLY A 299 -14.81 14.88 -7.29
CA GLY A 299 -14.22 13.67 -6.72
C GLY A 299 -13.51 12.83 -7.78
N MET A 300 -14.17 12.56 -8.91
CA MET A 300 -13.60 11.80 -10.02
C MET A 300 -12.33 12.47 -10.57
N ILE A 301 -12.36 13.79 -10.77
CA ILE A 301 -11.18 14.57 -11.17
C ILE A 301 -10.06 14.46 -10.12
N GLY A 302 -10.39 14.55 -8.84
CA GLY A 302 -9.46 14.33 -7.73
C GLY A 302 -8.80 12.95 -7.78
N ALA A 303 -9.59 11.90 -8.03
CA ALA A 303 -9.10 10.53 -8.17
C ALA A 303 -8.12 10.38 -9.34
N TYR A 304 -8.46 10.90 -10.52
CA TYR A 304 -7.53 10.89 -11.65
C TYR A 304 -6.23 11.63 -11.34
N ARG A 305 -6.30 12.81 -10.71
CA ARG A 305 -5.10 13.56 -10.29
C ARG A 305 -4.19 12.73 -9.39
N GLN A 306 -4.76 12.01 -8.42
CA GLN A 306 -3.98 11.15 -7.52
C GLN A 306 -3.32 9.99 -8.27
N MET A 307 -4.06 9.30 -9.13
CA MET A 307 -3.51 8.20 -9.94
C MET A 307 -2.40 8.68 -10.88
N VAL A 308 -2.59 9.81 -11.57
CA VAL A 308 -1.57 10.42 -12.43
C VAL A 308 -0.33 10.80 -11.63
N ALA A 309 -0.49 11.45 -10.47
CA ALA A 309 0.63 11.83 -9.62
C ALA A 309 1.43 10.60 -9.16
N ARG A 310 0.75 9.55 -8.69
CA ARG A 310 1.37 8.29 -8.25
C ARG A 310 2.10 7.57 -9.39
N ALA A 311 1.50 7.53 -10.58
CA ALA A 311 2.15 6.96 -11.78
C ALA A 311 3.43 7.74 -12.16
N ARG A 312 3.32 9.07 -12.29
CA ARG A 312 4.45 9.94 -12.65
C ARG A 312 5.59 9.85 -11.62
N ALA A 313 5.26 9.75 -10.33
CA ALA A 313 6.25 9.54 -9.26
C ALA A 313 7.05 8.24 -9.41
N ARG A 314 6.52 7.24 -10.13
CA ARG A 314 7.22 5.99 -10.48
C ARG A 314 7.78 5.98 -11.90
N GLY A 315 7.79 7.13 -12.58
CA GLY A 315 8.21 7.24 -13.98
C GLY A 315 7.29 6.54 -14.96
N ILE A 316 6.05 6.23 -14.57
CA ILE A 316 5.04 5.62 -15.43
C ILE A 316 4.30 6.74 -16.16
N LYS A 317 4.25 6.65 -17.49
CA LYS A 317 3.49 7.58 -18.32
C LYS A 317 1.99 7.31 -18.18
N ALA A 318 1.24 8.27 -17.64
CA ALA A 318 -0.19 8.15 -17.42
C ALA A 318 -0.97 8.72 -18.61
N ILE A 319 -1.77 7.87 -19.26
CA ILE A 319 -2.58 8.18 -20.44
C ILE A 319 -4.05 8.10 -20.03
N GLY A 320 -4.80 9.19 -20.25
CA GLY A 320 -6.22 9.24 -19.98
C GLY A 320 -7.00 8.73 -21.19
N ALA A 321 -7.96 7.84 -20.99
CA ALA A 321 -8.94 7.50 -22.00
C ALA A 321 -10.28 8.13 -21.63
N THR A 322 -10.88 8.87 -22.56
CA THR A 322 -12.18 9.53 -22.31
C THR A 322 -13.27 8.48 -22.07
N ILE A 323 -14.14 8.74 -21.09
CA ILE A 323 -15.32 7.91 -20.77
C ILE A 323 -16.21 7.83 -22.02
N THR A 324 -16.56 6.62 -22.44
CA THR A 324 -17.34 6.38 -23.66
C THR A 324 -18.79 6.84 -23.49
N PRO A 325 -19.53 7.08 -24.59
CA PRO A 325 -20.95 7.39 -24.51
C PRO A 325 -21.72 6.22 -23.90
N TYR A 326 -22.68 6.52 -23.02
CA TYR A 326 -23.55 5.52 -22.41
C TYR A 326 -25.02 5.95 -22.41
N GLY A 327 -25.38 6.98 -23.18
CA GLY A 327 -26.73 7.54 -23.31
C GLY A 327 -27.80 6.55 -23.77
N GLY A 328 -27.39 5.41 -24.33
CA GLY A 328 -28.29 4.32 -24.71
C GLY A 328 -28.53 3.29 -23.61
N SER A 329 -27.86 3.40 -22.46
CA SER A 329 -27.86 2.37 -21.43
C SER A 329 -29.22 2.25 -20.76
N ALA A 330 -29.89 1.12 -20.99
CA ALA A 330 -31.10 0.75 -20.26
C ALA A 330 -30.81 0.34 -18.81
N TYR A 331 -29.55 0.19 -18.41
CA TYR A 331 -29.19 -0.12 -17.02
C TYR A 331 -29.04 1.13 -16.17
N TYR A 332 -28.42 2.18 -16.72
CA TYR A 332 -28.16 3.42 -15.98
C TYR A 332 -29.17 4.53 -16.25
N HIS A 333 -29.95 4.43 -17.32
CA HIS A 333 -30.96 5.44 -17.69
C HIS A 333 -30.44 6.90 -17.66
N PRO A 334 -29.25 7.20 -18.24
CA PRO A 334 -28.67 8.53 -18.11
C PRO A 334 -29.53 9.61 -18.75
N ASP A 335 -29.66 10.72 -18.05
CA ASP A 335 -30.32 11.92 -18.54
C ASP A 335 -29.33 12.95 -19.09
N ALA A 336 -29.83 14.15 -19.38
CA ALA A 336 -29.01 15.25 -19.87
C ALA A 336 -27.96 15.73 -18.86
N GLN A 337 -28.24 15.62 -17.56
CA GLN A 337 -27.30 16.03 -16.51
C GLN A 337 -26.17 15.01 -16.36
N ASN A 338 -26.47 13.72 -16.43
CA ASN A 338 -25.46 12.66 -16.51
C ASN A 338 -24.50 12.87 -17.69
N GLU A 339 -25.04 13.21 -18.87
CA GLU A 339 -24.21 13.50 -20.04
C GLU A 339 -23.37 14.78 -19.85
N ALA A 340 -23.92 15.82 -19.21
CA ALA A 340 -23.18 17.04 -18.90
C ALA A 340 -21.98 16.75 -17.98
N ASP A 341 -22.17 15.92 -16.95
CA ASP A 341 -21.09 15.49 -16.05
C ASP A 341 -20.02 14.67 -16.77
N ARG A 342 -20.44 13.70 -17.61
CA ARG A 342 -19.53 12.92 -18.45
C ARG A 342 -18.70 13.83 -19.35
N ALA A 343 -19.35 14.82 -19.98
CA ALA A 343 -18.70 15.79 -20.85
C ALA A 343 -17.71 16.67 -20.07
N ALA A 344 -18.05 17.09 -18.85
CA ALA A 344 -17.17 17.86 -17.97
C ALA A 344 -15.91 17.06 -17.57
N VAL A 345 -16.08 15.80 -17.16
CA VAL A 345 -14.95 14.90 -16.85
C VAL A 345 -14.09 14.66 -18.09
N ASN A 346 -14.71 14.39 -19.24
CA ASN A 346 -13.98 14.19 -20.49
C ASN A 346 -13.25 15.46 -20.98
N ALA A 347 -13.83 16.64 -20.78
CA ALA A 347 -13.15 17.90 -21.07
C ALA A 347 -11.90 18.07 -20.18
N TRP A 348 -12.00 17.69 -18.90
CA TRP A 348 -10.83 17.65 -18.01
C TRP A 348 -9.78 16.64 -18.48
N ILE A 349 -10.17 15.42 -18.86
CA ILE A 349 -9.25 14.39 -19.41
C ILE A 349 -8.51 14.93 -20.64
N ARG A 350 -9.22 15.62 -21.55
CA ARG A 350 -8.64 16.19 -22.78
C ARG A 350 -7.73 17.40 -22.56
N THR A 351 -7.84 18.06 -21.41
CA THR A 351 -7.07 19.28 -21.14
C THR A 351 -5.58 18.96 -21.03
N PRO A 352 -4.71 19.61 -21.84
CA PRO A 352 -3.27 19.34 -21.81
C PRO A 352 -2.65 19.49 -20.41
N GLY A 353 -1.74 18.57 -20.06
CA GLY A 353 -1.03 18.57 -18.78
C GLY A 353 -1.67 17.70 -17.70
N ASN A 354 -2.99 17.47 -17.75
CA ASN A 354 -3.68 16.58 -16.81
C ASN A 354 -3.22 15.12 -16.96
N PHE A 355 -3.05 14.66 -18.20
CA PHE A 355 -2.40 13.38 -18.54
C PHE A 355 -1.18 13.61 -19.44
N ASP A 356 -0.32 12.61 -19.55
CA ASP A 356 0.84 12.61 -20.46
C ASP A 356 0.45 12.29 -21.91
N GLY A 357 -0.80 11.91 -22.13
CA GLY A 357 -1.41 11.63 -23.41
C GLY A 357 -2.89 11.31 -23.23
N VAL A 358 -3.66 11.40 -24.32
CA VAL A 358 -5.11 11.14 -24.29
C VAL A 358 -5.48 10.20 -25.44
N ILE A 359 -6.32 9.21 -25.13
CA ILE A 359 -7.01 8.36 -26.11
C ILE A 359 -8.48 8.77 -26.10
N ASP A 360 -8.95 9.39 -27.18
CA ASP A 360 -10.33 9.88 -27.27
C ASP A 360 -11.30 8.77 -27.71
N LEU A 361 -11.60 7.86 -26.78
CA LEU A 361 -12.54 6.77 -27.00
C LEU A 361 -14.00 7.24 -27.12
N ASP A 362 -14.33 8.41 -26.58
CA ASP A 362 -15.63 9.06 -26.78
C ASP A 362 -15.83 9.38 -28.26
N ALA A 363 -14.86 10.06 -28.87
CA ALA A 363 -14.89 10.37 -30.29
C ALA A 363 -14.83 9.10 -31.17
N ALA A 364 -14.07 8.08 -30.75
CA ALA A 364 -13.93 6.83 -31.51
C ALA A 364 -15.24 6.04 -31.59
N LEU A 365 -16.07 6.08 -30.55
CA LEU A 365 -17.24 5.22 -30.45
C LEU A 365 -18.59 5.95 -30.65
N ARG A 366 -18.65 7.26 -30.46
CA ARG A 366 -19.92 7.99 -30.52
C ARG A 366 -20.57 8.01 -31.89
N ASP A 367 -21.90 7.92 -31.90
CA ASP A 367 -22.70 8.14 -33.09
C ASP A 367 -22.65 9.62 -33.48
N PRO A 368 -22.19 9.97 -34.71
CA PRO A 368 -22.16 11.37 -35.13
C PRO A 368 -23.55 12.01 -35.23
N ALA A 369 -24.61 11.22 -35.41
CA ALA A 369 -26.00 11.71 -35.43
C ALA A 369 -26.64 11.75 -34.03
N ALA A 370 -26.08 11.00 -33.06
CA ALA A 370 -26.53 10.99 -31.67
C ALA A 370 -25.32 10.88 -30.71
N PRO A 371 -24.55 11.97 -30.48
CA PRO A 371 -23.24 11.93 -29.82
C PRO A 371 -23.21 11.38 -28.39
N THR A 372 -24.36 11.29 -27.73
CA THR A 372 -24.50 10.69 -26.39
C THR A 372 -24.59 9.17 -26.42
N ARG A 373 -24.68 8.55 -27.61
CA ARG A 373 -24.84 7.11 -27.82
C ARG A 373 -23.62 6.52 -28.55
N LEU A 374 -23.40 5.24 -28.33
CA LEU A 374 -22.49 4.44 -29.15
C LEU A 374 -23.07 4.33 -30.56
N ARG A 375 -22.20 4.29 -31.58
CA ARG A 375 -22.60 3.91 -32.95
C ARG A 375 -23.24 2.54 -32.94
N LYS A 376 -24.29 2.36 -33.73
CA LYS A 376 -25.06 1.10 -33.78
C LYS A 376 -24.17 -0.13 -34.03
N GLU A 377 -23.17 -0.04 -34.89
CA GLU A 377 -22.24 -1.14 -35.17
C GLU A 377 -21.28 -1.45 -34.00
N TYR A 378 -21.03 -0.47 -33.14
CA TYR A 378 -20.17 -0.58 -31.97
C TYR A 378 -20.95 -0.84 -30.68
N ASP A 379 -22.27 -0.78 -30.72
CA ASP A 379 -23.14 -0.90 -29.56
C ASP A 379 -23.58 -2.35 -29.33
N ASN A 380 -23.49 -2.83 -28.09
CA ASN A 380 -24.05 -4.11 -27.65
C ASN A 380 -25.34 -3.94 -26.84
N ASP A 381 -25.35 -3.01 -25.87
CA ASP A 381 -26.44 -2.84 -24.89
C ASP A 381 -26.66 -1.39 -24.42
N GLY A 382 -26.13 -0.42 -25.17
CA GLY A 382 -26.15 1.00 -24.86
C GLY A 382 -25.04 1.46 -23.91
N LEU A 383 -24.17 0.56 -23.44
CA LEU A 383 -23.05 0.83 -22.53
C LEU A 383 -21.76 0.15 -22.99
N HIS A 384 -21.84 -1.15 -23.30
CA HIS A 384 -20.68 -1.96 -23.65
C HIS A 384 -20.45 -1.99 -25.16
N PRO A 385 -19.18 -1.95 -25.60
CA PRO A 385 -18.85 -2.13 -27.01
C PRO A 385 -19.17 -3.54 -27.51
N SER A 386 -19.63 -3.64 -28.75
CA SER A 386 -19.62 -4.86 -29.54
C SER A 386 -18.17 -5.29 -29.86
N LEU A 387 -17.97 -6.46 -30.47
CA LEU A 387 -16.64 -6.88 -30.96
C LEU A 387 -16.04 -5.88 -31.95
N ALA A 388 -16.87 -5.26 -32.81
CA ALA A 388 -16.43 -4.19 -33.70
C ALA A 388 -16.08 -2.92 -32.93
N GLY A 389 -16.83 -2.60 -31.87
CA GLY A 389 -16.51 -1.49 -30.96
C GLY A 389 -15.18 -1.68 -30.23
N TYR A 390 -14.90 -2.88 -29.70
CA TYR A 390 -13.62 -3.19 -29.08
C TYR A 390 -12.45 -3.10 -30.07
N ARG A 391 -12.65 -3.53 -31.32
CA ARG A 391 -11.67 -3.32 -32.39
C ARG A 391 -11.42 -1.83 -32.64
N ALA A 392 -12.49 -1.03 -32.74
CA ALA A 392 -12.40 0.42 -32.94
C ALA A 392 -11.67 1.12 -31.79
N MET A 393 -11.92 0.73 -30.53
CA MET A 393 -11.17 1.23 -29.38
C MET A 393 -9.67 0.95 -29.49
N ALA A 394 -9.32 -0.30 -29.84
CA ALA A 394 -7.93 -0.67 -30.01
C ALA A 394 -7.28 0.13 -31.14
N ASP A 395 -7.96 0.34 -32.27
CA ASP A 395 -7.47 1.10 -33.42
C ASP A 395 -7.29 2.60 -33.11
N ALA A 396 -8.14 3.15 -32.24
CA ALA A 396 -8.09 4.54 -31.80
C ALA A 396 -6.85 4.88 -30.95
N VAL A 397 -6.17 3.89 -30.37
CA VAL A 397 -4.93 4.12 -29.60
C VAL A 397 -3.81 4.59 -30.53
N PRO A 398 -3.30 5.82 -30.41
CA PRO A 398 -2.12 6.24 -31.16
C PRO A 398 -0.91 5.53 -30.55
N LEU A 399 -0.29 4.62 -31.30
CA LEU A 399 0.85 3.84 -30.80
C LEU A 399 2.05 4.73 -30.44
N SER A 400 2.11 5.95 -30.97
CA SER A 400 3.11 6.95 -30.58
C SER A 400 3.02 7.33 -29.09
N LEU A 401 1.84 7.24 -28.45
CA LEU A 401 1.69 7.48 -27.02
C LEU A 401 2.41 6.44 -26.16
N LEU A 402 2.54 5.22 -26.69
CA LEU A 402 3.25 4.10 -26.09
C LEU A 402 4.71 3.99 -26.59
N SER A 403 5.07 4.85 -27.55
CA SER A 403 6.41 4.96 -28.10
C SER A 403 7.23 6.01 -27.37
N GLY A 404 8.55 5.88 -27.50
CA GLY A 404 9.51 6.66 -26.78
C GLY A 404 10.06 5.84 -25.61
N ARG A 405 11.39 5.91 -25.44
CA ARG A 405 11.97 5.48 -24.17
C ARG A 405 11.43 6.45 -23.13
N VAL A 406 10.36 6.08 -22.43
CA VAL A 406 10.35 6.29 -20.98
C VAL A 406 11.71 5.75 -20.57
N LYS A 407 12.64 6.64 -20.18
CA LYS A 407 14.02 6.25 -19.82
C LYS A 407 13.86 4.94 -19.10
N ASP A 408 14.41 3.88 -19.72
CA ASP A 408 14.14 2.52 -19.33
C ASP A 408 14.24 2.53 -17.81
N ALA A 409 13.10 2.35 -17.12
CA ALA A 409 13.12 2.12 -15.70
C ALA A 409 13.62 0.68 -15.47
N GLY A 410 14.65 0.25 -16.22
CA GLY A 410 15.90 0.00 -15.53
C GLY A 410 15.95 0.98 -14.38
N ARG A 411 15.68 0.48 -13.17
CA ARG A 411 16.23 1.12 -11.99
C ARG A 411 17.60 1.57 -12.45
N VAL A 412 17.80 2.88 -12.46
CA VAL A 412 19.12 3.48 -12.31
C VAL A 412 19.87 2.47 -11.46
N ALA A 413 21.00 1.89 -11.92
CA ALA A 413 21.88 1.17 -10.99
C ALA A 413 21.90 2.03 -9.74
N PRO A 414 21.28 1.57 -8.63
CA PRO A 414 20.42 2.40 -7.77
C PRO A 414 20.95 3.81 -7.80
N ALA A 415 20.18 4.79 -8.32
CA ALA A 415 20.39 6.15 -7.82
C ALA A 415 20.45 5.93 -6.31
N PRO A 416 21.63 6.09 -5.68
CA PRO A 416 22.01 5.35 -4.48
C PRO A 416 20.79 5.33 -3.60
N ALA A 417 20.20 4.13 -3.43
CA ALA A 417 18.77 3.97 -3.14
C ALA A 417 18.34 5.13 -2.28
N ALA A 418 17.43 6.00 -2.77
CA ALA A 418 17.03 7.18 -2.01
C ALA A 418 16.88 6.73 -0.56
N PRO A 419 17.75 7.21 0.35
CA PRO A 419 18.14 6.42 1.52
C PRO A 419 16.87 6.01 2.24
N ALA A 420 16.71 4.69 2.46
CA ALA A 420 15.48 4.16 3.03
C ALA A 420 15.12 5.02 4.26
N PRO A 421 13.87 5.55 4.31
CA PRO A 421 13.49 6.58 5.26
C PRO A 421 13.86 6.09 6.64
N THR A 422 14.51 6.94 7.41
CA THR A 422 15.02 6.56 8.72
C THR A 422 14.08 7.09 9.78
N ILE A 423 13.85 6.32 10.83
CA ILE A 423 12.94 6.68 11.93
C ILE A 423 13.58 6.38 13.27
N ALA A 424 13.53 7.35 14.18
CA ALA A 424 13.89 7.19 15.58
C ALA A 424 12.63 7.11 16.43
N PHE A 425 12.51 6.05 17.21
CA PHE A 425 11.42 5.89 18.18
C PHE A 425 11.78 6.64 19.45
N THR A 426 10.88 7.51 19.89
CA THR A 426 11.04 8.26 21.14
C THR A 426 9.80 8.11 21.98
N PHE A 427 9.98 7.90 23.28
CA PHE A 427 8.90 7.65 24.22
C PHE A 427 8.86 8.75 25.26
N ASP A 428 7.78 9.50 25.33
CA ASP A 428 7.56 10.51 26.35
C ASP A 428 6.88 9.87 27.58
N ASP A 429 6.87 10.64 28.67
CA ASP A 429 6.24 10.29 29.94
C ASP A 429 6.80 9.08 30.68
N LEU A 430 8.10 8.77 30.52
CA LEU A 430 8.72 7.76 31.36
C LEU A 430 8.70 8.19 32.83
N PRO A 431 8.48 7.27 33.77
CA PRO A 431 8.23 5.82 33.62
C PRO A 431 6.75 5.42 33.44
N ALA A 432 5.82 6.36 33.35
CA ALA A 432 4.39 6.11 33.44
C ALA A 432 3.56 7.13 32.66
N HIS A 433 2.77 6.64 31.70
CA HIS A 433 1.81 7.42 30.93
C HIS A 433 0.37 6.89 31.12
N ALA A 434 -0.60 7.80 31.23
CA ALA A 434 -2.04 7.55 31.27
C ALA A 434 -2.52 6.55 32.35
N SER A 435 -3.81 6.22 32.34
CA SER A 435 -4.44 5.28 33.28
C SER A 435 -3.89 3.85 33.13
N LEU A 436 -3.77 3.13 34.25
CA LEU A 436 -3.31 1.75 34.28
C LEU A 436 -4.49 0.78 34.11
N PRO A 437 -4.54 -0.05 33.05
CA PRO A 437 -5.59 -1.06 32.91
C PRO A 437 -5.53 -2.11 34.03
N GLU A 438 -6.68 -2.70 34.36
CA GLU A 438 -6.78 -3.73 35.39
C GLU A 438 -5.84 -4.92 35.08
N GLY A 439 -5.13 -5.39 36.10
CA GLY A 439 -4.18 -6.51 35.98
C GLY A 439 -2.83 -6.16 35.34
N GLN A 440 -2.60 -4.91 34.94
CA GLN A 440 -1.31 -4.47 34.39
C GLN A 440 -0.48 -3.70 35.42
N SER A 441 0.82 -3.56 35.16
CA SER A 441 1.74 -2.72 35.95
C SER A 441 2.62 -1.89 35.03
N ARG A 442 3.12 -0.75 35.51
CA ARG A 442 4.08 0.09 34.74
C ARG A 442 5.31 -0.68 34.30
N VAL A 443 5.81 -1.55 35.18
CA VAL A 443 6.93 -2.44 34.89
C VAL A 443 6.59 -3.41 33.76
N GLY A 444 5.42 -4.06 33.81
CA GLY A 444 5.00 -4.99 32.76
C GLY A 444 4.73 -4.31 31.41
N ILE A 445 4.21 -3.08 31.41
CA ILE A 445 4.04 -2.26 30.20
C ILE A 445 5.41 -1.95 29.58
N ALA A 446 6.36 -1.48 30.40
CA ALA A 446 7.71 -1.20 29.94
C ALA A 446 8.42 -2.45 29.40
N GLU A 447 8.26 -3.60 30.05
CA GLU A 447 8.83 -4.87 29.59
C GLU A 447 8.28 -5.31 28.24
N GLN A 448 6.98 -5.12 27.99
CA GLN A 448 6.37 -5.41 26.69
C GLN A 448 6.93 -4.53 25.58
N VAL A 449 7.04 -3.22 25.82
CA VAL A 449 7.65 -2.28 24.87
C VAL A 449 9.12 -2.64 24.62
N ILE A 450 9.90 -2.86 25.68
CA ILE A 450 11.30 -3.27 25.59
C ILE A 450 11.45 -4.57 24.78
N ALA A 451 10.59 -5.56 25.03
CA ALA A 451 10.62 -6.83 24.32
C ALA A 451 10.32 -6.64 22.83
N ALA A 452 9.30 -5.83 22.49
CA ALA A 452 8.96 -5.53 21.10
C ALA A 452 10.08 -4.75 20.38
N LEU A 453 10.67 -3.73 21.02
CA LEU A 453 11.80 -2.98 20.49
C LEU A 453 13.02 -3.89 20.26
N LYS A 454 13.33 -4.77 21.22
CA LYS A 454 14.44 -5.73 21.12
C LYS A 454 14.21 -6.74 20.00
N ALA A 455 13.02 -7.32 19.90
CA ALA A 455 12.64 -8.23 18.82
C ALA A 455 12.67 -7.54 17.45
N GLY A 456 12.30 -6.25 17.42
CA GLY A 456 12.35 -5.40 16.24
C GLY A 456 13.73 -4.87 15.88
N GLY A 457 14.73 -4.98 16.76
CA GLY A 457 16.03 -4.32 16.59
C GLY A 457 15.90 -2.79 16.48
N VAL A 458 14.99 -2.19 17.25
CA VAL A 458 14.65 -0.76 17.21
C VAL A 458 15.38 -0.02 18.34
N PRO A 459 16.38 0.82 18.05
CA PRO A 459 16.92 1.74 19.04
C PRO A 459 15.85 2.76 19.45
N ALA A 460 15.82 3.11 20.73
CA ALA A 460 14.90 4.11 21.24
C ALA A 460 15.50 4.91 22.40
N ILE A 461 14.90 6.08 22.65
CA ILE A 461 15.14 6.92 23.81
C ILE A 461 13.81 7.16 24.54
N GLY A 462 13.85 7.20 25.87
CA GLY A 462 12.72 7.59 26.70
C GLY A 462 12.95 8.93 27.39
N PHE A 463 11.95 9.79 27.47
CA PHE A 463 12.01 11.10 28.09
C PHE A 463 11.32 11.05 29.46
N LEU A 464 12.10 11.32 30.52
CA LEU A 464 11.72 11.12 31.91
C LEU A 464 10.99 12.33 32.50
N ASN A 465 9.91 12.08 33.24
CA ASN A 465 9.36 12.98 34.25
C ASN A 465 9.62 12.44 35.66
N GLY A 466 10.62 12.99 36.35
CA GLY A 466 11.05 12.50 37.66
C GLY A 466 9.97 12.53 38.74
N VAL A 467 8.96 13.41 38.64
CA VAL A 467 7.85 13.48 39.61
C VAL A 467 7.08 12.16 39.72
N GLN A 468 7.06 11.36 38.65
CA GLN A 468 6.34 10.10 38.65
C GLN A 468 6.98 9.05 39.57
N LEU A 469 8.26 9.18 39.90
CA LEU A 469 8.92 8.33 40.90
C LEU A 469 8.44 8.63 42.32
N GLU A 470 7.95 9.86 42.57
CA GLU A 470 7.31 10.24 43.83
C GLU A 470 5.82 9.86 43.83
N ARG A 471 5.12 10.11 42.72
CA ARG A 471 3.66 9.86 42.58
C ARG A 471 3.32 8.38 42.47
N GLU A 472 4.14 7.61 41.78
CA GLU A 472 3.96 6.18 41.57
C GLU A 472 5.28 5.44 41.83
N PRO A 473 5.72 5.28 43.10
CA PRO A 473 7.01 4.67 43.42
C PRO A 473 7.21 3.26 42.85
N ALA A 474 6.12 2.52 42.63
CA ALA A 474 6.14 1.20 42.00
C ALA A 474 6.63 1.21 40.53
N SER A 475 6.64 2.38 39.87
CA SER A 475 7.16 2.56 38.51
C SER A 475 8.69 2.67 38.46
N ALA A 476 9.37 2.92 39.59
CA ALA A 476 10.82 3.15 39.63
C ALA A 476 11.68 2.07 38.93
N PRO A 477 11.35 0.77 39.00
CA PRO A 477 12.12 -0.26 38.28
C PRO A 477 12.11 -0.13 36.76
N VAL A 478 11.18 0.62 36.16
CA VAL A 478 11.11 0.88 34.71
C VAL A 478 12.41 1.47 34.20
N LEU A 479 13.00 2.45 34.90
CA LEU A 479 14.25 3.10 34.46
C LEU A 479 15.41 2.10 34.41
N GLY A 480 15.54 1.27 35.45
CA GLY A 480 16.56 0.22 35.51
C GLY A 480 16.41 -0.79 34.37
N LYS A 481 15.19 -1.22 34.07
CA LYS A 481 14.91 -2.16 32.97
C LYS A 481 15.15 -1.55 31.60
N TRP A 482 14.74 -0.29 31.40
CA TRP A 482 14.97 0.47 30.18
C TRP A 482 16.47 0.60 29.88
N ARG A 483 17.27 0.96 30.89
CA ARG A 483 18.73 1.05 30.78
C ARG A 483 19.39 -0.31 30.60
N ALA A 484 18.93 -1.35 31.30
CA ALA A 484 19.44 -2.71 31.13
C ALA A 484 19.17 -3.27 29.71
N ALA A 485 18.14 -2.77 29.02
CA ALA A 485 17.88 -3.07 27.61
C ALA A 485 18.75 -2.25 26.63
N GLY A 486 19.60 -1.35 27.12
CA GLY A 486 20.47 -0.49 26.31
C GLY A 486 19.79 0.77 25.77
N LEU A 487 18.57 1.09 26.21
CA LEU A 487 17.79 2.22 25.71
C LEU A 487 18.13 3.51 26.47
N ALA A 488 18.31 4.62 25.76
CA ALA A 488 18.75 5.89 26.34
C ALA A 488 17.61 6.59 27.13
N LEU A 489 17.98 7.53 27.98
CA LEU A 489 17.07 8.42 28.69
C LEU A 489 17.40 9.88 28.38
N GLY A 490 16.36 10.70 28.25
CA GLY A 490 16.42 12.15 28.12
C GLY A 490 15.52 12.84 29.16
N ASN A 491 15.63 14.16 29.23
CA ASN A 491 14.89 15.00 30.16
C ASN A 491 13.55 15.45 29.54
N HIS A 492 12.44 15.24 30.23
CA HIS A 492 11.11 15.74 29.83
C HIS A 492 10.55 16.79 30.79
N GLY A 493 11.42 17.42 31.59
CA GLY A 493 11.02 18.23 32.73
C GLY A 493 10.54 17.39 33.90
N TRP A 494 10.75 17.86 35.12
CA TRP A 494 10.40 17.13 36.32
C TRP A 494 8.91 16.73 36.41
N SER A 495 8.01 17.68 36.18
CA SER A 495 6.57 17.56 36.46
C SER A 495 5.68 17.47 35.23
N HIS A 496 6.26 17.42 34.02
CA HIS A 496 5.54 17.50 32.75
C HIS A 496 4.75 18.83 32.60
N ALA A 497 5.35 19.95 33.03
CA ALA A 497 4.71 21.26 32.95
C ALA A 497 4.89 21.92 31.57
N ASN A 498 3.82 22.54 31.07
CA ASN A 498 3.83 23.31 29.83
C ASN A 498 4.66 24.60 30.02
N LEU A 499 5.63 24.86 29.13
CA LEU A 499 6.52 26.02 29.22
C LEU A 499 5.77 27.36 29.28
N ASP A 500 4.65 27.48 28.56
CA ASP A 500 3.82 28.69 28.54
C ASP A 500 3.23 29.03 29.92
N GLN A 501 3.18 28.05 30.83
CA GLN A 501 2.65 28.19 32.19
C GLN A 501 3.73 28.40 33.25
N LEU A 502 5.01 28.32 32.87
CA LEU A 502 6.14 28.51 33.77
C LEU A 502 6.74 29.89 33.58
N SER A 503 7.42 30.41 34.60
CA SER A 503 8.46 31.43 34.44
C SER A 503 9.78 30.77 34.01
N ASP A 504 10.72 31.56 33.46
CA ASP A 504 12.05 31.05 33.04
C ASP A 504 12.79 30.37 34.21
N ALA A 505 12.66 30.92 35.43
CA ALA A 505 13.23 30.32 36.64
C ALA A 505 12.53 29.02 37.07
N GLN A 506 11.22 28.89 36.85
CA GLN A 506 10.50 27.63 37.11
C GLN A 506 10.89 26.57 36.08
N PHE A 507 10.98 26.92 34.80
CA PHE A 507 11.46 26.02 33.76
C PHE A 507 12.86 25.50 34.06
N LEU A 508 13.76 26.39 34.52
CA LEU A 508 15.09 25.97 34.91
C LEU A 508 15.08 24.93 36.05
N ARG A 509 14.22 25.12 37.06
CA ARG A 509 14.05 24.14 38.15
C ARG A 509 13.49 22.81 37.66
N GLU A 510 12.59 22.82 36.67
CA GLU A 510 12.08 21.59 36.06
C GLU A 510 13.18 20.76 35.42
N LEU A 511 14.15 21.41 34.76
CA LEU A 511 15.33 20.75 34.22
C LEU A 511 16.19 20.18 35.35
N GLU A 512 16.67 21.06 36.23
CA GLU A 512 17.64 20.76 37.29
C GLU A 512 17.17 19.66 38.23
N LYS A 513 15.88 19.63 38.58
CA LYS A 513 15.36 18.62 39.49
C LYS A 513 15.40 17.21 38.89
N ASN A 514 15.37 17.10 37.56
CA ASN A 514 15.42 15.82 36.85
C ASN A 514 16.85 15.33 36.59
N GLU A 515 17.83 16.24 36.54
CA GLU A 515 19.23 15.95 36.19
C GLU A 515 19.90 14.89 37.09
N PRO A 516 19.74 14.89 38.43
CA PRO A 516 20.38 13.87 39.27
C PRO A 516 19.93 12.44 38.94
N ILE A 517 18.64 12.25 38.62
CA ILE A 517 18.10 10.92 38.30
C ILE A 517 18.64 10.47 36.93
N LEU A 518 18.67 11.37 35.96
CA LEU A 518 19.22 11.08 34.63
C LEU A 518 20.71 10.76 34.71
N ALA A 519 21.48 11.56 35.43
CA ALA A 519 22.91 11.34 35.64
C ALA A 519 23.18 9.99 36.34
N ALA A 520 22.42 9.65 37.38
CA ALA A 520 22.54 8.36 38.05
C ALA A 520 22.16 7.18 37.14
N SER A 521 21.12 7.32 36.33
CA SER A 521 20.60 6.24 35.47
C SER A 521 21.43 6.01 34.20
N MET A 522 22.05 7.08 33.66
CA MET A 522 22.79 7.05 32.41
C MET A 522 24.30 6.91 32.63
N GLY A 523 24.81 7.25 33.82
CA GLY A 523 26.23 7.23 34.13
C GLY A 523 26.99 8.21 33.24
N ALA A 524 28.02 7.71 32.55
CA ALA A 524 28.81 8.51 31.61
C ALA A 524 28.14 8.70 30.23
N ALA A 525 27.03 8.01 29.94
CA ALA A 525 26.32 8.17 28.68
C ALA A 525 25.64 9.54 28.61
N ASP A 526 25.59 10.13 27.42
CA ASP A 526 24.97 11.43 27.22
C ASP A 526 23.45 11.34 27.32
N TRP A 527 22.88 12.06 28.29
CA TRP A 527 21.46 12.13 28.60
C TRP A 527 20.87 13.52 28.36
N ARG A 528 21.69 14.47 27.88
CA ARG A 528 21.28 15.87 27.63
C ARG A 528 20.50 16.00 26.32
N TRP A 529 19.45 15.20 26.20
CA TRP A 529 18.38 15.36 25.25
C TRP A 529 17.16 15.91 26.00
N PHE A 530 16.51 16.93 25.47
CA PHE A 530 15.35 17.55 26.06
C PHE A 530 14.15 17.54 25.10
N ARG A 531 13.00 17.13 25.60
CA ARG A 531 11.71 17.20 24.91
C ARG A 531 10.82 18.13 25.71
N TYR A 532 10.30 19.18 25.09
CA TYR A 532 9.34 20.07 25.74
C TYR A 532 8.01 19.33 25.99
N PRO A 533 7.49 19.30 27.22
CA PRO A 533 6.11 18.86 27.46
C PRO A 533 5.13 19.60 26.56
N PHE A 534 4.16 18.86 26.00
CA PHE A 534 3.18 19.36 25.02
C PHE A 534 3.79 19.96 23.75
N LEU A 535 5.09 19.75 23.53
CA LEU A 535 5.89 20.44 22.53
C LEU A 535 5.78 21.97 22.63
N SER A 536 5.46 22.52 23.81
CA SER A 536 5.32 23.97 23.98
C SER A 536 6.70 24.63 24.07
N GLU A 537 7.01 25.45 23.06
CA GLU A 537 8.27 26.17 22.93
C GLU A 537 8.12 27.69 23.10
N ALA A 538 7.10 28.16 23.82
CA ALA A 538 6.82 29.60 23.94
C ALA A 538 6.61 30.30 22.59
N ALA A 539 5.86 29.67 21.68
CA ALA A 539 5.69 30.13 20.29
C ALA A 539 5.11 31.54 20.18
N ALA A 540 4.32 31.99 21.15
CA ALA A 540 3.73 33.33 21.19
C ALA A 540 4.73 34.44 21.61
N ASP A 541 5.90 34.09 22.15
CA ASP A 541 6.96 35.04 22.55
C ASP A 541 8.31 34.58 21.98
N PRO A 542 8.68 35.01 20.75
CA PRO A 542 9.93 34.63 20.11
C PRO A 542 11.18 35.00 20.91
N ALA A 543 11.14 36.11 21.67
CA ALA A 543 12.27 36.54 22.48
C ALA A 543 12.46 35.59 23.67
N ARG A 544 11.36 35.16 24.29
CA ARG A 544 11.40 34.13 25.34
C ARG A 544 11.82 32.78 24.80
N ARG A 545 11.29 32.34 23.66
CA ARG A 545 11.72 31.09 22.99
C ARG A 545 13.23 31.09 22.78
N ALA A 546 13.81 32.18 22.28
CA ALA A 546 15.25 32.32 22.10
C ALA A 546 16.03 32.25 23.43
N ARG A 547 15.57 32.94 24.49
CA ARG A 547 16.20 32.87 25.83
C ARG A 547 16.17 31.47 26.43
N ILE A 548 15.04 30.76 26.33
CA ILE A 548 14.90 29.39 26.84
C ILE A 548 15.82 28.43 26.09
N ARG A 549 15.92 28.57 24.76
CA ARG A 549 16.85 27.78 23.96
C ARG A 549 18.31 28.08 24.31
N GLN A 550 18.65 29.34 24.54
CA GLN A 550 20.00 29.71 25.01
C GLN A 550 20.33 29.06 26.36
N LEU A 551 19.39 29.04 27.30
CA LEU A 551 19.54 28.35 28.58
C LEU A 551 19.78 26.85 28.41
N LEU A 552 19.07 26.20 27.49
CA LEU A 552 19.31 24.78 27.16
C LEU A 552 20.72 24.57 26.58
N ALA A 553 21.17 25.44 25.68
CA ALA A 553 22.50 25.35 25.08
C ALA A 553 23.62 25.53 26.12
N GLU A 554 23.49 26.48 27.04
CA GLU A 554 24.45 26.72 28.14
C GLU A 554 24.60 25.50 29.06
N ARG A 555 23.57 24.66 29.13
CA ARG A 555 23.56 23.40 29.90
C ARG A 555 23.94 22.17 29.07
N GLY A 556 24.24 22.35 27.79
CA GLY A 556 24.62 21.30 26.86
C GLY A 556 23.46 20.42 26.39
N TYR A 557 22.21 20.89 26.50
CA TYR A 557 21.06 20.15 25.98
C TYR A 557 20.94 20.26 24.47
N LYS A 558 20.48 19.15 23.88
CA LYS A 558 19.92 19.07 22.53
C LYS A 558 18.40 19.00 22.64
N VAL A 559 17.68 19.61 21.72
CA VAL A 559 16.22 19.52 21.63
C VAL A 559 15.83 18.33 20.75
N ALA A 560 14.92 17.49 21.25
CA ALA A 560 14.43 16.32 20.55
C ALA A 560 13.16 16.63 19.75
N THR A 561 13.27 17.46 18.71
CA THR A 561 12.11 17.90 17.91
C THR A 561 11.35 16.74 17.27
N VAL A 562 10.02 16.80 17.33
CA VAL A 562 9.12 15.82 16.72
C VAL A 562 8.87 16.17 15.26
N THR A 563 8.92 15.16 14.40
CA THR A 563 8.65 15.29 12.96
C THR A 563 7.62 14.29 12.46
N MET A 564 7.23 13.34 13.31
CA MET A 564 6.11 12.45 13.08
C MET A 564 5.38 12.16 14.40
N ASP A 565 4.07 12.29 14.36
CA ASP A 565 3.15 12.05 15.47
C ASP A 565 1.83 11.55 14.87
N PHE A 566 1.15 10.64 15.56
CA PHE A 566 -0.18 10.17 15.18
C PHE A 566 -1.17 10.13 16.36
N SER A 567 -0.83 10.83 17.44
CA SER A 567 -1.64 10.97 18.65
C SER A 567 -1.92 9.64 19.34
N ASP A 568 -0.86 8.83 19.51
CA ASP A 568 -0.91 7.54 20.19
C ASP A 568 -1.41 7.66 21.63
N TRP A 569 -0.98 8.72 22.34
CA TRP A 569 -1.36 9.05 23.72
C TRP A 569 -2.87 9.00 23.97
N ALA A 570 -3.68 9.43 22.99
CA ALA A 570 -5.12 9.59 23.15
C ALA A 570 -5.84 8.25 23.40
N TYR A 571 -5.20 7.12 23.07
CA TYR A 571 -5.82 5.79 23.15
C TYR A 571 -5.71 5.16 24.54
N ASN A 572 -4.73 5.53 25.36
CA ASN A 572 -4.41 4.79 26.57
C ASN A 572 -5.52 4.84 27.64
N ASP A 573 -6.11 6.01 27.87
CA ASP A 573 -7.21 6.13 28.85
C ASP A 573 -8.48 5.43 28.36
N ALA A 574 -8.78 5.52 27.06
CA ALA A 574 -9.89 4.76 26.47
C ALA A 574 -9.66 3.25 26.60
N TYR A 575 -8.43 2.80 26.39
CA TYR A 575 -8.08 1.39 26.51
C TYR A 575 -8.27 0.88 27.94
N ALA A 576 -7.78 1.62 28.94
CA ALA A 576 -7.99 1.26 30.34
C ALA A 576 -9.48 1.17 30.70
N ARG A 577 -10.32 2.11 30.21
CA ARG A 577 -11.77 2.06 30.39
C ARG A 577 -12.40 0.83 29.73
N CYS A 578 -12.05 0.54 28.48
CA CYS A 578 -12.62 -0.59 27.75
C CYS A 578 -12.21 -1.94 28.36
N VAL A 579 -10.97 -2.07 28.85
CA VAL A 579 -10.53 -3.25 29.61
C VAL A 579 -11.38 -3.44 30.87
N ALA A 580 -11.60 -2.38 31.65
CA ALA A 580 -12.44 -2.45 32.86
C ALA A 580 -13.91 -2.81 32.57
N ARG A 581 -14.40 -2.53 31.36
CA ARG A 581 -15.74 -2.90 30.90
C ARG A 581 -15.81 -4.29 30.24
N GLY A 582 -14.68 -4.90 29.92
CA GLY A 582 -14.62 -6.11 29.09
C GLY A 582 -15.10 -5.89 27.65
N ASP A 583 -14.92 -4.69 27.10
CA ASP A 583 -15.38 -4.33 25.75
C ASP A 583 -14.31 -4.62 24.69
N ASP A 584 -14.18 -5.91 24.35
CA ASP A 584 -13.20 -6.38 23.35
C ASP A 584 -13.46 -5.81 21.95
N ASP A 585 -14.71 -5.54 21.59
CA ASP A 585 -15.09 -4.95 20.30
C ASP A 585 -14.60 -3.51 20.16
N ALA A 586 -14.72 -2.71 21.21
CA ALA A 586 -14.14 -1.37 21.25
C ALA A 586 -12.61 -1.41 21.16
N ILE A 587 -11.97 -2.36 21.86
CA ILE A 587 -10.52 -2.56 21.79
C ILE A 587 -10.10 -2.90 20.35
N LEU A 588 -10.76 -3.84 19.67
CA LEU A 588 -10.46 -4.19 18.27
C LEU A 588 -10.68 -3.02 17.29
N LYS A 589 -11.66 -2.13 17.56
CA LYS A 589 -11.84 -0.89 16.78
C LYS A 589 -10.68 0.08 17.01
N MET A 590 -10.23 0.21 18.26
CA MET A 590 -9.07 1.03 18.60
C MET A 590 -7.79 0.52 17.93
N GLU A 591 -7.54 -0.80 17.92
CA GLU A 591 -6.34 -1.39 17.31
C GLU A 591 -6.26 -1.06 15.81
N ARG A 592 -7.38 -1.25 15.09
CA ARG A 592 -7.47 -0.92 13.67
C ARG A 592 -7.30 0.57 13.40
N ALA A 593 -7.97 1.41 14.19
CA ALA A 593 -7.86 2.86 14.03
C ALA A 593 -6.44 3.35 14.31
N TRP A 594 -5.82 2.88 15.39
CA TRP A 594 -4.47 3.29 15.80
C TRP A 594 -3.43 2.93 14.72
N LEU A 595 -3.46 1.71 14.20
CA LEU A 595 -2.53 1.28 13.15
C LEU A 595 -2.80 1.99 11.80
N GLY A 596 -4.08 2.22 11.49
CA GLY A 596 -4.50 2.98 10.31
C GLY A 596 -3.99 4.43 10.35
N THR A 597 -4.20 5.13 11.47
CA THR A 597 -3.72 6.50 11.70
C THR A 597 -2.19 6.56 11.63
N ALA A 598 -1.47 5.61 12.23
CA ALA A 598 -0.02 5.52 12.15
C ALA A 598 0.51 5.37 10.71
N SER A 599 -0.19 4.58 9.87
CA SER A 599 0.16 4.40 8.46
C SER A 599 -0.05 5.68 7.65
N VAL A 600 -1.22 6.33 7.81
CA VAL A 600 -1.57 7.57 7.11
C VAL A 600 -0.64 8.71 7.52
N GLN A 601 -0.33 8.83 8.80
CA GLN A 601 0.58 9.87 9.29
C GLN A 601 2.01 9.68 8.81
N ALA A 602 2.48 8.43 8.64
CA ALA A 602 3.75 8.19 7.99
C ALA A 602 3.76 8.67 6.53
N ASP A 603 2.73 8.37 5.75
CA ASP A 603 2.63 8.85 4.37
C ASP A 603 2.52 10.38 4.29
N ARG A 604 1.79 10.99 5.23
CA ARG A 604 1.68 12.46 5.37
C ARG A 604 3.02 13.12 5.71
N ALA A 605 3.75 12.60 6.69
CA ALA A 605 5.07 13.11 7.07
C ALA A 605 6.05 13.06 5.90
N ARG A 606 6.04 11.95 5.14
CA ARG A 606 6.87 11.82 3.94
C ARG A 606 6.49 12.83 2.87
N THR A 607 5.19 12.99 2.62
CA THR A 607 4.70 13.97 1.65
C THR A 607 5.16 15.39 2.00
N MET A 608 5.05 15.79 3.27
CA MET A 608 5.51 17.11 3.73
C MET A 608 7.03 17.25 3.65
N SER A 609 7.79 16.23 4.07
CA SER A 609 9.26 16.26 3.98
C SER A 609 9.73 16.44 2.53
N HIS A 610 9.14 15.71 1.60
CA HIS A 610 9.48 15.83 0.18
C HIS A 610 9.07 17.18 -0.40
N ALA A 611 7.91 17.72 -0.01
CA ALA A 611 7.50 19.06 -0.42
C ALA A 611 8.45 20.16 0.11
N LEU A 612 8.95 20.01 1.34
CA LEU A 612 9.81 20.99 1.99
C LEU A 612 11.28 20.93 1.56
N TYR A 613 11.79 19.71 1.35
CA TYR A 613 13.22 19.41 1.27
C TYR A 613 13.61 18.56 0.06
N GLY A 614 12.65 18.12 -0.76
CA GLY A 614 12.90 17.26 -1.92
C GLY A 614 13.40 15.85 -1.58
N ARG A 615 13.34 15.45 -0.31
CA ARG A 615 13.77 14.15 0.20
C ARG A 615 13.06 13.80 1.51
N ASP A 616 13.17 12.54 1.92
CA ASP A 616 12.92 12.14 3.30
C ASP A 616 14.03 12.73 4.20
N ILE A 617 13.66 13.50 5.21
CA ILE A 617 14.50 13.68 6.40
C ILE A 617 14.36 12.41 7.27
N PRO A 618 15.33 12.09 8.14
CA PRO A 618 15.05 11.15 9.21
C PRO A 618 13.88 11.67 10.05
N TYR A 619 13.00 10.78 10.48
CA TYR A 619 11.83 11.13 11.27
C TYR A 619 12.08 10.79 12.74
N VAL A 620 11.75 11.70 13.62
CA VAL A 620 11.67 11.48 15.07
C VAL A 620 10.19 11.29 15.40
N LEU A 621 9.84 10.04 15.68
CA LEU A 621 8.48 9.62 16.03
C LEU A 621 8.23 9.82 17.52
N LEU A 622 7.18 10.58 17.82
CA LEU A 622 6.62 10.71 19.17
C LEU A 622 5.74 9.50 19.49
N LEU A 623 6.03 8.86 20.62
CA LEU A 623 5.22 7.84 21.26
C LEU A 623 5.18 8.12 22.77
N HIS A 624 4.30 7.43 23.49
CA HIS A 624 4.20 7.50 24.94
C HIS A 624 4.31 6.09 25.54
N LEU A 625 4.77 5.98 26.80
CA LEU A 625 4.92 4.68 27.46
C LEU A 625 3.60 4.19 28.07
N GLY A 626 2.58 4.04 27.24
CA GLY A 626 1.23 3.62 27.61
C GLY A 626 0.97 2.11 27.41
N ALA A 627 -0.10 1.62 28.04
CA ALA A 627 -0.50 0.22 27.95
C ALA A 627 -0.99 -0.18 26.55
N PHE A 628 -1.67 0.72 25.85
CA PHE A 628 -2.13 0.46 24.50
C PHE A 628 -0.96 0.49 23.51
N ASP A 629 0.01 1.39 23.72
CA ASP A 629 1.25 1.42 22.94
C ASP A 629 2.05 0.13 23.11
N ALA A 630 2.15 -0.37 24.34
CA ALA A 630 2.78 -1.67 24.61
C ALA A 630 2.11 -2.82 23.85
N ARG A 631 0.77 -2.83 23.81
CA ARG A 631 -0.01 -3.83 23.08
C ARG A 631 0.20 -3.76 21.57
N MET A 632 0.31 -2.55 21.01
CA MET A 632 0.39 -2.31 19.57
C MET A 632 1.81 -2.25 19.01
N MET A 633 2.82 -2.21 19.88
CA MET A 633 4.23 -2.02 19.49
C MET A 633 4.72 -3.02 18.43
N PRO A 634 4.46 -4.33 18.53
CA PRO A 634 4.89 -5.28 17.49
C PRO A 634 4.31 -4.96 16.11
N GLN A 635 3.03 -4.58 16.04
CA GLN A 635 2.31 -4.24 14.82
C GLN A 635 2.81 -2.92 14.24
N LEU A 636 3.11 -1.91 15.08
CA LEU A 636 3.69 -0.65 14.63
C LEU A 636 5.07 -0.86 13.99
N ILE A 637 5.93 -1.64 14.64
CA ILE A 637 7.27 -1.96 14.13
C ILE A 637 7.16 -2.70 12.79
N ALA A 638 6.24 -3.67 12.69
CA ALA A 638 5.98 -4.40 11.45
C ALA A 638 5.50 -3.46 10.33
N LEU A 639 4.53 -2.59 10.63
CA LEU A 639 4.00 -1.60 9.69
C LEU A 639 5.10 -0.70 9.14
N TYR A 640 5.93 -0.10 9.99
CA TYR A 640 6.98 0.80 9.49
C TYR A 640 8.09 0.07 8.76
N ARG A 641 8.40 -1.18 9.13
CA ARG A 641 9.30 -2.01 8.33
C ARG A 641 8.72 -2.31 6.94
N GLU A 642 7.44 -2.64 6.85
CA GLU A 642 6.73 -2.85 5.58
C GLU A 642 6.71 -1.58 4.72
N LYS A 643 6.52 -0.41 5.34
CA LYS A 643 6.62 0.90 4.68
C LYS A 643 8.06 1.31 4.35
N GLY A 644 9.04 0.44 4.60
CA GLY A 644 10.43 0.58 4.17
C GLY A 644 11.31 1.42 5.09
N TYR A 645 10.87 1.70 6.32
CA TYR A 645 11.67 2.45 7.28
C TYR A 645 12.84 1.64 7.83
N ARG A 646 13.97 2.31 8.03
CA ARG A 646 15.09 1.84 8.87
C ARG A 646 15.02 2.48 10.24
N PHE A 647 15.16 1.69 11.28
CA PHE A 647 15.18 2.18 12.66
C PHE A 647 16.57 2.72 13.01
N ALA A 648 16.62 3.89 13.64
CA ALA A 648 17.84 4.53 14.08
C ALA A 648 17.70 5.10 15.50
N SER A 649 18.82 5.35 16.16
CA SER A 649 18.80 6.14 17.41
C SER A 649 18.48 7.60 17.10
N ILE A 650 18.09 8.35 18.14
CA ILE A 650 17.83 9.79 17.98
C ILE A 650 19.08 10.57 17.57
N GLU A 651 20.27 10.15 18.01
CA GLU A 651 21.55 10.75 17.59
C GLU A 651 21.78 10.57 16.09
N ALA A 652 21.54 9.36 15.58
CA ALA A 652 21.72 9.06 14.17
C ALA A 652 20.68 9.81 13.30
N ALA A 653 19.41 9.83 13.72
CA ALA A 653 18.37 10.57 13.01
C ALA A 653 18.64 12.09 13.02
N SER A 654 19.05 12.64 14.17
CA SER A 654 19.29 14.07 14.34
C SER A 654 20.62 14.55 13.74
N SER A 655 21.45 13.65 13.20
CA SER A 655 22.67 14.03 12.48
C SER A 655 22.38 14.73 11.14
N ASP A 656 21.14 14.62 10.65
CA ASP A 656 20.71 15.32 9.45
C ASP A 656 20.74 16.85 9.63
N PRO A 657 21.21 17.63 8.64
CA PRO A 657 21.27 19.09 8.73
C PRO A 657 19.97 19.79 9.11
N TYR A 658 18.80 19.17 8.84
CA TYR A 658 17.51 19.67 9.31
C TYR A 658 17.48 19.88 10.84
N TYR A 659 18.12 19.01 11.62
CA TYR A 659 18.11 19.09 13.08
C TYR A 659 19.24 19.94 13.65
N ALA A 660 20.07 20.60 12.84
CA ALA A 660 21.21 21.39 13.32
C ALA A 660 20.80 22.47 14.36
N PRO A 661 19.68 23.22 14.21
CA PRO A 661 19.23 24.13 15.25
C PRO A 661 18.84 23.45 16.55
N GLU A 662 18.43 22.19 16.52
CA GLU A 662 18.01 21.46 17.72
C GLU A 662 19.19 20.81 18.43
N LEU A 663 20.20 20.40 17.68
CA LEU A 663 21.47 19.93 18.23
C LEU A 663 22.28 21.06 18.88
N ASN A 664 22.11 22.29 18.40
CA ASN A 664 22.69 23.47 19.01
C ASN A 664 21.61 24.54 19.24
N PRO A 665 20.93 24.51 20.41
CA PRO A 665 19.84 25.43 20.70
C PRO A 665 20.24 26.92 20.70
N ALA A 666 21.53 27.27 20.72
CA ALA A 666 22.00 28.64 20.55
C ALA A 666 21.75 29.19 19.12
N LEU A 667 21.50 28.31 18.14
CA LEU A 667 21.10 28.69 16.79
C LEU A 667 19.62 29.13 16.76
N PRO A 668 19.25 30.03 15.82
CA PRO A 668 17.86 30.44 15.63
C PRO A 668 16.92 29.24 15.50
N PRO A 669 15.76 29.24 16.20
CA PRO A 669 14.85 28.12 16.15
C PRO A 669 14.28 27.94 14.73
N GLN A 670 14.07 26.69 14.35
CA GLN A 670 13.29 26.37 13.16
C GLN A 670 11.79 26.32 13.48
N PRO A 671 10.91 26.35 12.46
CA PRO A 671 9.50 26.07 12.63
C PRO A 671 9.28 24.70 13.30
N GLN A 672 8.21 24.59 14.09
CA GLN A 672 7.95 23.39 14.86
C GLN A 672 7.49 22.23 13.97
N GLY A 673 8.34 21.22 13.84
CA GLY A 673 8.08 20.03 13.03
C GLY A 673 7.78 20.33 11.56
N LEU A 674 7.24 19.35 10.86
CA LEU A 674 6.95 19.48 9.43
C LEU A 674 5.75 20.41 9.16
N ASN A 675 4.69 20.35 9.97
CA ASN A 675 3.52 21.22 9.79
C ASN A 675 3.89 22.70 9.95
N GLY A 676 4.64 23.05 11.01
CA GLY A 676 5.14 24.41 11.20
C GLY A 676 6.01 24.86 10.04
N ALA A 677 6.84 23.97 9.47
CA ALA A 677 7.67 24.27 8.31
C ALA A 677 6.84 24.46 7.03
N MET A 678 5.77 23.69 6.83
CA MET A 678 4.82 23.87 5.73
C MET A 678 4.14 25.24 5.82
N ALA A 679 3.60 25.57 7.00
CA ALA A 679 2.95 26.86 7.26
C ALA A 679 3.91 28.04 7.04
N ALA A 680 5.14 27.94 7.54
CA ALA A 680 6.17 28.97 7.36
C ALA A 680 6.55 29.20 5.88
N LYS A 681 6.41 28.18 5.03
CA LYS A 681 6.62 28.29 3.57
C LYS A 681 5.33 28.58 2.77
N GLY A 682 4.19 28.74 3.44
CA GLY A 682 2.89 28.94 2.78
C GLY A 682 2.45 27.74 1.95
N LEU A 683 2.91 26.53 2.29
CA LEU A 683 2.57 25.29 1.59
C LEU A 683 1.34 24.64 2.23
N ALA A 684 0.47 24.06 1.40
CA ALA A 684 -0.70 23.34 1.89
C ALA A 684 -0.32 22.03 2.58
N GLU A 685 -0.82 21.82 3.80
CA GLU A 685 -0.67 20.56 4.51
C GLU A 685 -1.59 19.48 3.92
N PRO A 686 -1.12 18.23 3.75
CA PRO A 686 -2.02 17.13 3.44
C PRO A 686 -3.04 16.94 4.57
N GLN A 687 -4.23 16.45 4.25
CA GLN A 687 -5.31 16.25 5.23
C GLN A 687 -4.87 15.28 6.35
N ALA A 688 -5.13 15.66 7.60
CA ALA A 688 -4.92 14.79 8.75
C ALA A 688 -6.02 13.71 8.83
N PRO A 689 -5.70 12.49 9.30
CA PRO A 689 -6.71 11.46 9.52
C PRO A 689 -7.71 11.90 10.59
N ALA A 690 -8.97 11.48 10.44
CA ALA A 690 -9.97 11.66 11.47
C ALA A 690 -9.64 10.75 12.67
N LEU A 691 -9.62 11.33 13.87
CA LEU A 691 -9.41 10.57 15.10
C LEU A 691 -10.71 9.87 15.52
N LEU A 692 -10.58 8.66 16.06
CA LEU A 692 -11.69 7.94 16.68
C LEU A 692 -12.20 8.75 17.89
N PRO A 693 -13.51 8.77 18.19
CA PRO A 693 -14.06 9.48 19.35
C PRO A 693 -13.75 8.72 20.66
N LEU A 694 -12.46 8.72 21.03
CA LEU A 694 -11.89 7.95 22.14
C LEU A 694 -12.44 8.43 23.49
N GLU A 695 -12.74 9.73 23.61
CA GLU A 695 -13.25 10.31 24.85
C GLU A 695 -14.52 9.63 25.33
N THR A 696 -15.50 9.42 24.45
CA THR A 696 -16.78 8.79 24.80
C THR A 696 -16.74 7.27 24.84
N MET A 697 -15.63 6.66 24.40
CA MET A 697 -15.52 5.22 24.27
C MET A 697 -15.50 4.54 25.65
N CYS A 698 -16.34 3.51 25.79
CA CYS A 698 -16.48 2.67 26.98
C CYS A 698 -16.82 3.43 28.29
N ARG A 699 -17.49 4.60 28.19
CA ARG A 699 -17.99 5.35 29.35
C ARG A 699 -19.27 4.75 29.91
#